data_AF-A0AAV0X996-F1
#
_entry.id   AF-A0AAV0X996-F1
#
_cell.length_a   1.000
_cell.length_b   1.000
_cell.length_c   1.000
_cell.angle_alpha   90.00
_cell.angle_beta   90.00
_cell.angle_gamma   90.00
#
_symmetry.space_group_name_H-M   'P 1'
#
loop_
_entity.id
_entity.type
_entity.pdbx_description
1 polymer ?
#
loop_
_entity_poly.entity_id
_entity_poly.type
_entity_poly.pdbx_seq_one_letter_code
_entity_poly.pdbx_strand_id
1 'polypeptide(L)'
;MFDLIEIKPGTFRANLLNEDDIKEYIKSYSLKTNTNWCVVSSKISTRFVCRKIFKCHHSSFHKKTPEENKKGKSKNSNCQAKIEILIKLSTKDTKKKDVYVKDGLPAVISIQNDHNHTVVSGEALSYLRPTRDVNIQFEEYFNSGLGISESIKIHEEKIELKHGINSTELANAHMNPKYRTVRYWYDEWKKLNLGPHSGIGVNKKLEEKIYEYEKNNIIVKFQEDPFAITIITPIMQRAHSLNFAKDIAFVDSTASCDSQGHSVTFMLTACGIGAVPLAVMITKGQSSDDYIAAFNLLKEAVPLAFCSQGYPLQFITDDSEAERQALQYVWPDSKSLLCRFHICQSVWRWLFEKKHNIDAADRKILYGQFQACLQAPTIEEAEIAFEIVTGILSNNDAYNIVTKYPQWINYMNNYWKRKELWCIAFRDESMHGHHTNNFSEVNVRIFKDIVLSRNKAYNAVALVDFICTSMEEYYTRRLRNFVNGRHDTARLLFEDQLSRSAYITKDLIESIGDNLYRVIKEHGLSDFYEVNTAVGYCSCIKGKFGSFCKHQAAVFNFYKDKMPNLPAISSESRYLLAKLAFGDAVQEKEFYMPLVPNITHNLSESEILTFDCLPSTSTSTSNTIECPDDTVINDNINMNLEIIQNENLAKEYKEKICSLISNNFSKYQSTSLPILSKCIQRLENVKTATGWDSFLATAGSSISLRHRSRASIRVQPTTVSRRKPGITRGSQRLPVGRPVTGIKKKKIVKRKRNLQENVNLNIPNAKSHGTNH
;
A
#
# COMPACT_ATOMS: atom_id res chain seq x y z
N MET A 1 -29.33 22.61 36.52
CA MET A 1 -29.92 23.75 35.79
C MET A 1 -29.92 24.89 36.78
N PHE A 2 -29.37 26.06 36.45
CA PHE A 2 -29.27 27.17 37.41
C PHE A 2 -30.63 27.82 37.60
N ASP A 3 -31.03 28.01 38.86
CA ASP A 3 -32.25 28.73 39.19
C ASP A 3 -31.98 30.21 38.97
N LEU A 4 -32.76 30.86 38.11
CA LEU A 4 -32.63 32.29 37.82
C LEU A 4 -33.93 33.02 38.17
N ILE A 5 -33.81 34.07 38.97
CA ILE A 5 -34.92 34.98 39.25
C ILE A 5 -34.52 36.38 38.81
N GLU A 6 -35.26 36.96 37.87
CA GLU A 6 -35.07 38.36 37.50
C GLU A 6 -35.59 39.26 38.61
N ILE A 7 -34.74 40.15 39.11
CA ILE A 7 -35.11 41.08 40.20
C ILE A 7 -35.29 42.51 39.71
N LYS A 8 -34.62 42.86 38.61
CA LYS A 8 -34.73 44.12 37.86
C LYS A 8 -34.34 43.84 36.41
N PRO A 9 -34.75 44.66 35.43
CA PRO A 9 -34.36 44.48 34.04
C PRO A 9 -32.85 44.25 33.89
N GLY A 10 -32.48 43.08 33.37
CA GLY A 10 -31.08 42.71 33.15
C GLY A 10 -30.29 42.36 34.41
N THR A 11 -30.92 42.23 35.58
CA THR A 11 -30.27 41.76 36.83
C THR A 11 -31.01 40.59 37.43
N PHE A 12 -30.28 39.49 37.64
CA PHE A 12 -30.80 38.21 38.07
C PHE A 12 -30.14 37.75 39.37
N ARG A 13 -30.89 36.96 40.15
CA ARG A 13 -30.38 36.16 41.27
C ARG A 13 -30.23 34.71 40.83
N ALA A 14 -29.15 34.06 41.24
CA ALA A 14 -28.89 32.68 40.88
C ALA A 14 -28.21 31.86 41.98
N ASN A 15 -28.39 30.54 41.91
CA ASN A 15 -27.75 29.54 42.78
C ASN A 15 -26.29 29.23 42.38
N LEU A 16 -25.50 30.25 41.99
CA LEU A 16 -24.06 30.10 41.75
C LEU A 16 -23.31 30.29 43.07
N LEU A 17 -22.48 29.33 43.45
CA LEU A 17 -21.81 29.27 44.76
C LEU A 17 -20.32 29.53 44.67
N ASN A 18 -19.68 29.20 43.54
CA ASN A 18 -18.25 29.29 43.35
C ASN A 18 -17.85 29.78 41.94
N GLU A 19 -16.55 29.84 41.67
CA GLU A 19 -16.02 30.29 40.39
C GLU A 19 -16.31 29.32 39.22
N ASP A 20 -16.41 28.02 39.48
CA ASP A 20 -16.69 27.01 38.46
C ASP A 20 -18.15 27.08 37.99
N ASP A 21 -19.08 27.35 38.91
CA ASP A 21 -20.48 27.63 38.57
C ASP A 21 -20.59 28.84 37.62
N ILE A 22 -19.77 29.89 37.85
CA ILE A 22 -19.68 31.04 36.94
C ILE A 22 -19.20 30.61 35.55
N LYS A 23 -18.17 29.77 35.47
CA LYS A 23 -17.64 29.29 34.18
C LYS A 23 -18.71 28.48 33.42
N GLU A 24 -19.43 27.61 34.11
CA GLU A 24 -20.50 26.80 33.52
C GLU A 24 -21.71 27.64 33.09
N TYR A 25 -22.12 28.62 33.89
CA TYR A 25 -23.17 29.57 33.53
C TYR A 25 -22.79 30.36 32.28
N ILE A 26 -21.59 30.96 32.22
CA ILE A 26 -21.14 31.74 31.06
C ILE A 26 -21.01 30.85 29.82
N LYS A 27 -20.53 29.60 29.96
CA LYS A 27 -20.48 28.64 28.84
C LYS A 27 -21.88 28.36 28.30
N SER A 28 -22.85 28.09 29.17
CA SER A 28 -24.24 27.82 28.80
C SER A 28 -24.91 29.05 28.17
N TYR A 29 -24.69 30.24 28.74
CA TYR A 29 -25.20 31.50 28.22
C TYR A 29 -24.62 31.81 26.82
N SER A 30 -23.31 31.63 26.64
CA SER A 30 -22.60 31.83 25.36
C SER A 30 -23.17 30.95 24.25
N LEU A 31 -23.42 29.66 24.55
CA LEU A 31 -24.01 28.70 23.62
C LEU A 31 -25.44 29.09 23.24
N LYS A 32 -26.27 29.47 24.22
CA LYS A 32 -27.67 29.85 23.97
C LYS A 32 -27.80 31.15 23.18
N THR A 33 -26.88 32.09 23.37
CA THR A 33 -26.99 33.43 22.78
C THR A 33 -26.09 33.64 21.56
N ASN A 34 -25.31 32.64 21.14
CA ASN A 34 -24.29 32.77 20.09
C ASN A 34 -23.34 33.95 20.37
N THR A 35 -22.93 34.11 21.63
CA THR A 35 -21.99 35.14 22.05
C THR A 35 -20.73 34.52 22.66
N ASN A 36 -19.72 35.36 22.90
CA ASN A 36 -18.46 34.92 23.50
C ASN A 36 -17.95 36.04 24.39
N TRP A 37 -17.49 35.69 25.59
CA TRP A 37 -17.24 36.63 26.67
C TRP A 37 -15.78 36.55 27.14
N CYS A 38 -15.11 37.70 27.15
CA CYS A 38 -13.74 37.84 27.64
C CYS A 38 -13.77 38.31 29.10
N VAL A 39 -13.07 37.60 29.99
CA VAL A 39 -12.87 38.03 31.38
C VAL A 39 -12.00 39.30 31.37
N VAL A 40 -12.51 40.38 31.95
CA VAL A 40 -11.81 41.67 32.10
C VAL A 40 -11.33 41.88 33.53
N SER A 41 -12.09 41.39 34.51
CA SER A 41 -11.73 41.46 35.92
C SER A 41 -12.19 40.21 36.63
N SER A 42 -11.33 39.68 37.51
CA SER A 42 -11.65 38.62 38.45
C SER A 42 -11.12 39.03 39.81
N LYS A 43 -11.99 39.15 40.81
CA LYS A 43 -11.62 39.55 42.17
C LYS A 43 -12.18 38.56 43.18
N ILE A 44 -11.39 38.27 44.20
CA ILE A 44 -11.78 37.54 45.41
C ILE A 44 -11.59 38.49 46.59
N SER A 45 -12.47 38.46 47.57
CA SER A 45 -12.43 39.39 48.71
C SER A 45 -12.98 38.75 49.98
N THR A 46 -12.62 39.27 51.14
CA THR A 46 -13.27 38.92 52.42
C THR A 46 -14.75 39.33 52.47
N ARG A 47 -15.23 40.14 51.51
CA ARG A 47 -16.62 40.63 51.45
C ARG A 47 -17.53 39.84 50.51
N PHE A 48 -16.98 39.04 49.60
CA PHE A 48 -17.72 38.28 48.59
C PHE A 48 -16.87 37.10 48.09
N VAL A 49 -17.50 36.00 47.71
CA VAL A 49 -16.79 34.78 47.27
C VAL A 49 -15.99 35.06 46.00
N CYS A 50 -16.65 35.63 44.97
CA CYS A 50 -16.02 35.94 43.70
C CYS A 50 -16.79 37.06 42.99
N ARG A 51 -16.08 37.96 42.31
CA ARG A 51 -16.65 38.94 41.39
C ARG A 51 -15.93 38.84 40.05
N LYS A 52 -16.67 38.52 38.99
CA LYS A 52 -16.15 38.49 37.61
C LYS A 52 -16.89 39.46 36.71
N ILE A 53 -16.12 40.19 35.92
CA ILE A 53 -16.62 41.07 34.87
C ILE A 53 -16.17 40.51 33.53
N PHE A 54 -17.14 40.34 32.64
CA PHE A 54 -16.95 39.90 31.29
C PHE A 54 -17.38 40.99 30.31
N LYS A 55 -16.64 41.15 29.22
CA LYS A 55 -17.05 41.98 28.08
C LYS A 55 -17.21 41.11 26.84
N CYS A 56 -18.09 41.50 25.92
CA CYS A 56 -18.22 40.82 24.64
C CYS A 56 -16.86 40.74 23.95
N HIS A 57 -16.59 39.62 23.29
CA HIS A 57 -15.34 39.42 22.58
C HIS A 57 -15.15 40.41 21.42
N HIS A 58 -16.19 41.12 20.98
CA HIS A 58 -16.10 42.19 19.99
C HIS A 58 -15.83 43.58 20.60
N SER A 59 -15.62 43.66 21.93
CA SER A 59 -15.17 44.89 22.58
C SER A 59 -13.74 45.28 22.20
N SER A 60 -13.37 46.53 22.52
CA SER A 60 -12.02 47.09 22.36
C SER A 60 -10.98 46.49 23.32
N PHE A 61 -11.40 45.67 24.29
CA PHE A 61 -10.50 45.07 25.28
C PHE A 61 -9.41 44.21 24.63
N HIS A 62 -8.14 44.65 24.79
CA HIS A 62 -6.93 44.06 24.20
C HIS A 62 -7.00 43.86 22.68
N LYS A 63 -7.64 44.77 21.94
CA LYS A 63 -7.69 44.73 20.47
C LYS A 63 -7.34 46.08 19.88
N LYS A 64 -6.66 46.03 18.73
CA LYS A 64 -6.39 47.20 17.91
C LYS A 64 -7.69 47.81 17.39
N THR A 65 -7.68 49.10 17.11
CA THR A 65 -8.82 49.74 16.47
C THR A 65 -8.96 49.24 15.01
N PRO A 66 -10.14 49.37 14.39
CA PRO A 66 -10.30 49.04 12.98
C PRO A 66 -9.30 49.74 12.07
N GLU A 67 -8.96 51.01 12.35
CA GLU A 67 -8.05 51.85 11.57
C GLU A 67 -6.60 51.36 11.66
N GLU A 68 -6.19 50.87 12.83
CA GLU A 68 -4.86 50.28 13.05
C GLU A 68 -4.72 48.85 12.51
N ASN A 69 -5.83 48.23 12.11
CA ASN A 69 -5.85 46.84 11.67
C ASN A 69 -5.44 46.71 10.20
N LYS A 70 -4.13 46.54 9.98
CA LYS A 70 -3.53 46.29 8.65
C LYS A 70 -4.03 45.02 7.93
N LYS A 71 -4.86 44.17 8.56
CA LYS A 71 -5.38 42.92 7.98
C LYS A 71 -6.82 43.03 7.45
N GLY A 72 -7.44 44.21 7.50
CA GLY A 72 -8.74 44.51 6.87
C GLY A 72 -10.00 43.97 7.56
N LYS A 73 -9.94 42.85 8.30
CA LYS A 73 -11.08 42.35 9.10
C LYS A 73 -10.84 42.53 10.60
N SER A 74 -11.53 43.49 11.21
CA SER A 74 -11.44 43.77 12.65
C SER A 74 -12.44 42.94 13.45
N LYS A 75 -11.94 42.27 14.50
CA LYS A 75 -12.79 41.64 15.52
C LYS A 75 -13.32 42.67 16.53
N ASN A 76 -12.81 43.89 16.52
CA ASN A 76 -13.17 44.98 17.42
C ASN A 76 -14.26 45.84 16.77
N SER A 77 -15.49 45.75 17.29
CA SER A 77 -16.59 46.66 16.94
C SER A 77 -16.81 47.74 18.01
N ASN A 78 -15.93 47.82 19.02
CA ASN A 78 -16.12 48.61 20.22
C ASN A 78 -17.44 48.30 20.95
N CYS A 79 -17.85 47.02 20.94
CA CYS A 79 -19.05 46.55 21.63
C CYS A 79 -19.00 46.84 23.14
N GLN A 80 -20.10 47.39 23.67
CA GLN A 80 -20.23 47.73 25.10
C GLN A 80 -20.90 46.65 25.94
N ALA A 81 -21.43 45.59 25.31
CA ALA A 81 -22.08 44.50 26.02
C ALA A 81 -21.17 43.90 27.11
N LYS A 82 -21.73 43.71 28.30
CA LYS A 82 -21.01 43.35 29.53
C LYS A 82 -21.87 42.42 30.38
N ILE A 83 -21.23 41.42 31.00
CA ILE A 83 -21.84 40.61 32.05
C ILE A 83 -21.02 40.78 33.32
N GLU A 84 -21.67 41.02 34.43
CA GLU A 84 -21.05 41.09 35.74
C GLU A 84 -21.69 40.06 36.66
N ILE A 85 -20.88 39.23 37.31
CA ILE A 85 -21.34 38.21 38.24
C ILE A 85 -20.64 38.41 39.57
N LEU A 86 -21.42 38.56 40.64
CA LEU A 86 -20.96 38.71 42.02
C LEU A 86 -21.62 37.63 42.88
N ILE A 87 -20.81 36.77 43.50
CA ILE A 87 -21.28 35.77 44.47
C ILE A 87 -21.10 36.34 45.87
N LYS A 88 -22.20 36.58 46.57
CA LYS A 88 -22.18 37.09 47.95
C LYS A 88 -21.79 35.98 48.94
N LEU A 89 -21.16 36.36 50.05
CA LEU A 89 -20.92 35.44 51.16
C LEU A 89 -22.23 35.07 51.85
N SER A 90 -22.36 33.80 52.25
CA SER A 90 -23.54 33.25 52.92
C SER A 90 -23.35 33.20 54.44
N THR A 91 -23.14 34.36 55.07
CA THR A 91 -23.02 34.49 56.54
C THR A 91 -24.40 34.65 57.19
N LYS A 92 -24.48 34.48 58.52
CA LYS A 92 -25.72 34.72 59.27
C LYS A 92 -26.27 36.13 59.03
N ASP A 93 -25.39 37.13 58.95
CA ASP A 93 -25.79 38.52 58.76
C ASP A 93 -26.22 38.84 57.33
N THR A 94 -25.56 38.30 56.30
CA THR A 94 -26.03 38.49 54.92
C THR A 94 -27.36 37.78 54.68
N LYS A 95 -27.59 36.61 55.26
CA LYS A 95 -28.90 35.92 55.20
C LYS A 95 -30.02 36.70 55.89
N LYS A 96 -29.72 37.47 56.95
CA LYS A 96 -30.72 38.36 57.59
C LYS A 96 -31.08 39.56 56.70
N LYS A 97 -30.12 40.11 55.96
CA LYS A 97 -30.28 41.34 55.17
C LYS A 97 -30.72 41.12 53.72
N ASP A 98 -30.43 39.95 53.15
CA ASP A 98 -30.69 39.63 51.75
C ASP A 98 -31.50 38.33 51.65
N VAL A 99 -32.82 38.47 51.43
CA VAL A 99 -33.78 37.36 51.35
C VAL A 99 -33.33 36.31 50.33
N TYR A 100 -32.78 36.74 49.18
CA TYR A 100 -32.31 35.82 48.14
C TYR A 100 -31.11 34.97 48.59
N VAL A 101 -30.23 35.49 49.44
CA VAL A 101 -29.11 34.70 50.01
C VAL A 101 -29.63 33.67 51.00
N LYS A 102 -30.70 34.01 51.75
CA LYS A 102 -31.41 33.07 52.64
C LYS A 102 -32.05 31.94 51.86
N ASP A 103 -32.63 32.25 50.69
CA ASP A 103 -33.32 31.30 49.82
C ASP A 103 -32.38 30.51 48.88
N GLY A 104 -31.06 30.61 49.07
CA GLY A 104 -30.09 29.81 48.32
C GLY A 104 -29.67 30.40 46.96
N LEU A 105 -29.98 31.68 46.68
CA LEU A 105 -29.61 32.39 45.45
C LEU A 105 -28.58 33.52 45.72
N PRO A 106 -27.35 33.19 46.15
CA PRO A 106 -26.38 34.18 46.61
C PRO A 106 -25.72 34.99 45.48
N ALA A 107 -25.83 34.55 44.23
CA ALA A 107 -25.23 35.24 43.10
C ALA A 107 -26.12 36.37 42.57
N VAL A 108 -25.49 37.48 42.19
CA VAL A 108 -26.10 38.58 41.44
C VAL A 108 -25.44 38.60 40.06
N ILE A 109 -26.25 38.45 39.01
CA ILE A 109 -25.82 38.47 37.61
C ILE A 109 -26.42 39.73 36.97
N SER A 110 -25.59 40.69 36.57
CA SER A 110 -26.02 41.87 35.81
C SER A 110 -25.56 41.74 34.36
N ILE A 111 -26.51 41.73 33.44
CA ILE A 111 -26.31 41.56 32.00
C ILE A 111 -26.71 42.85 31.29
N GLN A 112 -25.74 43.48 30.63
CA GLN A 112 -25.96 44.53 29.66
C GLN A 112 -25.79 43.92 28.26
N ASN A 113 -26.90 43.61 27.61
CA ASN A 113 -26.94 42.79 26.38
C ASN A 113 -27.00 43.62 25.07
N ASP A 114 -26.70 44.92 25.15
CA ASP A 114 -26.76 45.80 23.98
C ASP A 114 -25.53 45.62 23.10
N HIS A 115 -25.70 44.83 22.04
CA HIS A 115 -24.68 44.62 21.02
C HIS A 115 -24.84 45.64 19.88
N ASN A 116 -23.73 46.26 19.47
CA ASN A 116 -23.67 47.11 18.28
C ASN A 116 -23.30 46.33 17.00
N HIS A 117 -23.39 45.01 17.05
CA HIS A 117 -23.08 44.10 15.97
C HIS A 117 -24.09 42.95 15.99
N THR A 118 -24.28 42.28 14.85
CA THR A 118 -25.12 41.09 14.78
C THR A 118 -24.46 39.93 15.54
N VAL A 119 -25.28 39.07 16.17
CA VAL A 119 -24.81 37.83 16.84
C VAL A 119 -25.17 36.57 16.05
N VAL A 120 -25.99 36.70 15.01
CA VAL A 120 -26.49 35.60 14.17
C VAL A 120 -25.93 35.57 12.75
N SER A 121 -25.18 36.59 12.33
CA SER A 121 -24.58 36.60 10.99
C SER A 121 -23.47 35.56 10.88
N GLY A 122 -23.24 35.04 9.67
CA GLY A 122 -22.16 34.08 9.43
C GLY A 122 -20.78 34.60 9.87
N GLU A 123 -20.52 35.91 9.75
CA GLU A 123 -19.27 36.49 10.23
C GLU A 123 -19.17 36.49 11.76
N ALA A 124 -20.23 36.89 12.48
CA ALA A 124 -20.26 36.85 13.95
C ALA A 124 -20.12 35.41 14.48
N LEU A 125 -20.89 34.47 13.90
CA LEU A 125 -20.85 33.05 14.21
C LEU A 125 -19.45 32.45 13.98
N SER A 126 -18.72 32.93 12.96
CA SER A 126 -17.37 32.46 12.65
C SER A 126 -16.31 32.85 13.69
N TYR A 127 -16.60 33.79 14.59
CA TYR A 127 -15.71 34.21 15.67
C TYR A 127 -15.95 33.50 17.01
N LEU A 128 -16.93 32.61 17.03
CA LEU A 128 -17.25 31.75 18.17
C LEU A 128 -16.12 30.76 18.46
N ARG A 129 -16.13 30.19 19.67
CA ARG A 129 -15.09 29.24 20.11
C ARG A 129 -15.62 27.83 19.91
N PRO A 130 -14.90 26.92 19.23
CA PRO A 130 -15.36 25.55 19.11
C PRO A 130 -15.57 24.88 20.46
N THR A 131 -16.57 24.01 20.54
CA THR A 131 -16.83 23.25 21.77
C THR A 131 -15.77 22.16 21.97
N ARG A 132 -15.68 21.63 23.20
CA ARG A 132 -14.77 20.52 23.50
C ARG A 132 -15.15 19.26 22.72
N ASP A 133 -16.43 19.00 22.54
CA ASP A 133 -16.93 17.83 21.82
C ASP A 133 -16.50 17.84 20.35
N VAL A 134 -16.52 19.02 19.72
CA VAL A 134 -16.01 19.19 18.35
C VAL A 134 -14.51 18.94 18.31
N ASN A 135 -13.74 19.45 19.27
CA ASN A 135 -12.31 19.15 19.35
C ASN A 135 -12.05 17.63 19.48
N ILE A 136 -12.80 16.94 20.35
CA ILE A 136 -12.72 15.48 20.49
C ILE A 136 -13.05 14.77 19.17
N GLN A 137 -14.07 15.20 18.44
CA GLN A 137 -14.38 14.63 17.12
C GLN A 137 -13.23 14.82 16.11
N PHE A 138 -12.56 15.98 16.13
CA PHE A 138 -11.39 16.20 15.28
C PHE A 138 -10.20 15.35 15.72
N GLU A 139 -9.96 15.18 17.03
CA GLU A 139 -8.97 14.22 17.55
C GLU A 139 -9.26 12.79 17.04
N GLU A 140 -10.52 12.35 17.00
CA GLU A 140 -10.90 11.05 16.40
C GLU A 140 -10.61 10.95 14.90
N TYR A 141 -10.80 12.04 14.15
CA TYR A 141 -10.42 12.09 12.74
C TYR A 141 -8.92 11.94 12.55
N PHE A 142 -8.12 12.64 13.37
CA PHE A 142 -6.67 12.54 13.32
C PHE A 142 -6.19 11.14 13.70
N ASN A 143 -6.78 10.53 14.73
CA ASN A 143 -6.54 9.13 15.11
C ASN A 143 -6.88 8.14 14.00
N SER A 144 -7.86 8.49 13.15
CA SER A 144 -8.25 7.70 11.97
C SER A 144 -7.30 7.90 10.77
N GLY A 145 -6.27 8.75 10.91
CA GLY A 145 -5.27 9.03 9.88
C GLY A 145 -5.63 10.18 8.94
N LEU A 146 -6.70 10.93 9.24
CA LEU A 146 -7.16 12.05 8.42
C LEU A 146 -6.30 13.29 8.68
N GLY A 147 -5.85 13.93 7.59
CA GLY A 147 -5.15 15.22 7.66
C GLY A 147 -6.13 16.38 7.82
N ILE A 148 -5.63 17.58 8.13
CA ILE A 148 -6.45 18.79 8.40
C ILE A 148 -7.56 18.99 7.35
N SER A 149 -7.22 19.01 6.07
CA SER A 149 -8.19 19.29 5.00
C SER A 149 -9.23 18.18 4.84
N GLU A 150 -8.84 16.92 5.04
CA GLU A 150 -9.73 15.78 4.92
C GLU A 150 -10.68 15.70 6.12
N SER A 151 -10.16 15.96 7.33
CA SER A 151 -10.96 16.08 8.55
C SER A 151 -11.99 17.20 8.45
N ILE A 152 -11.60 18.39 7.95
CA ILE A 152 -12.54 19.51 7.74
C ILE A 152 -13.63 19.10 6.75
N LYS A 153 -13.23 18.55 5.59
CA LYS A 153 -14.19 18.14 4.56
C LYS A 153 -15.20 17.12 5.08
N ILE A 154 -14.73 16.07 5.77
CA ILE A 154 -15.62 15.04 6.34
C ILE A 154 -16.52 15.62 7.43
N HIS A 155 -16.00 16.54 8.24
CA HIS A 155 -16.78 17.21 9.27
C HIS A 155 -17.89 18.09 8.66
N GLU A 156 -17.57 18.87 7.63
CA GLU A 156 -18.54 19.68 6.87
C GLU A 156 -19.59 18.80 6.19
N GLU A 157 -19.19 17.72 5.50
CA GLU A 157 -20.12 16.76 4.88
C GLU A 157 -21.11 16.17 5.91
N LYS A 158 -20.68 15.92 7.16
CA LYS A 158 -21.58 15.48 8.24
C LYS A 158 -22.57 16.56 8.68
N ILE A 159 -22.13 17.81 8.76
CA ILE A 159 -23.02 18.94 9.09
C ILE A 159 -24.04 19.16 7.97
N GLU A 160 -23.59 19.15 6.71
CA GLU A 160 -24.45 19.28 5.53
C GLU A 160 -25.52 18.18 5.48
N LEU A 161 -25.15 16.93 5.77
CA LEU A 161 -26.10 15.81 5.82
C LEU A 161 -27.17 15.98 6.91
N LYS A 162 -26.83 16.60 8.04
CA LYS A 162 -27.71 16.74 9.19
C LYS A 162 -28.57 18.02 9.15
N HIS A 163 -28.01 19.12 8.67
CA HIS A 163 -28.62 20.46 8.74
C HIS A 163 -28.89 21.08 7.35
N GLY A 164 -28.35 20.50 6.27
CA GLY A 164 -28.46 21.02 4.91
C GLY A 164 -27.26 21.88 4.46
N ILE A 165 -27.11 22.03 3.15
CA ILE A 165 -25.96 22.68 2.49
C ILE A 165 -25.83 24.20 2.71
N ASN A 166 -26.91 24.87 3.12
CA ASN A 166 -26.94 26.31 3.40
C ASN A 166 -27.34 26.60 4.84
N SER A 167 -26.96 25.69 5.76
CA SER A 167 -27.30 25.79 7.18
C SER A 167 -26.43 26.82 7.91
N THR A 168 -26.97 27.42 8.97
CA THR A 168 -26.24 28.37 9.82
C THR A 168 -25.09 27.70 10.58
N GLU A 169 -25.21 26.40 10.83
CA GLU A 169 -24.28 25.53 11.52
C GLU A 169 -22.94 25.44 10.81
N LEU A 170 -22.93 25.52 9.47
CA LEU A 170 -21.70 25.57 8.67
C LEU A 170 -20.89 26.85 8.91
N ALA A 171 -21.54 27.97 9.25
CA ALA A 171 -20.86 29.22 9.61
C ALA A 171 -20.54 29.31 11.11
N ASN A 172 -21.14 28.45 11.94
CA ASN A 172 -21.01 28.49 13.39
C ASN A 172 -19.73 27.84 13.89
N ALA A 173 -18.76 28.64 14.32
CA ALA A 173 -17.48 28.14 14.80
C ALA A 173 -17.55 27.30 16.09
N HIS A 174 -18.67 27.30 16.84
CA HIS A 174 -18.89 26.31 17.91
C HIS A 174 -18.94 24.88 17.35
N MET A 175 -19.53 24.73 16.15
CA MET A 175 -19.78 23.45 15.48
C MET A 175 -18.77 23.20 14.36
N ASN A 176 -18.61 24.14 13.43
CA ASN A 176 -17.69 24.05 12.30
C ASN A 176 -16.45 24.96 12.52
N PRO A 177 -15.34 24.44 13.06
CA PRO A 177 -14.16 25.23 13.39
C PRO A 177 -13.41 25.70 12.14
N LYS A 178 -12.83 26.91 12.21
CA LYS A 178 -11.97 27.42 11.14
C LYS A 178 -10.71 26.57 10.97
N TYR A 179 -10.18 26.56 9.74
CA TYR A 179 -8.92 25.88 9.39
C TYR A 179 -7.77 26.13 10.38
N ARG A 180 -7.58 27.39 10.81
CA ARG A 180 -6.50 27.73 11.76
C ARG A 180 -6.66 27.04 13.11
N THR A 181 -7.89 26.86 13.58
CA THR A 181 -8.17 26.18 14.85
C THR A 181 -7.91 24.69 14.71
N VAL A 182 -8.39 24.07 13.62
CA VAL A 182 -8.14 22.66 13.33
C VAL A 182 -6.65 22.40 13.15
N ARG A 183 -5.91 23.30 12.47
CA ARG A 183 -4.46 23.22 12.34
C ARG A 183 -3.74 23.24 13.69
N TYR A 184 -4.17 24.11 14.60
CA TYR A 184 -3.60 24.16 15.95
C TYR A 184 -3.84 22.85 16.70
N TRP A 185 -5.08 22.34 16.71
CA TRP A 185 -5.39 21.05 17.34
C TRP A 185 -4.59 19.90 16.76
N TYR A 186 -4.44 19.90 15.44
CA TYR A 186 -3.67 18.90 14.73
C TYR A 186 -2.16 18.99 15.06
N ASP A 187 -1.60 20.20 15.15
CA ASP A 187 -0.20 20.40 15.54
C ASP A 187 0.07 19.94 16.98
N GLU A 188 -0.86 20.17 17.91
CA GLU A 188 -0.77 19.67 19.29
C GLU A 188 -0.94 18.14 19.33
N TRP A 189 -1.94 17.60 18.62
CA TRP A 189 -2.15 16.17 18.48
C TRP A 189 -0.89 15.47 17.94
N LYS A 190 -0.22 16.04 16.93
CA LYS A 190 1.00 15.44 16.34
C LYS A 190 2.14 15.38 17.34
N LYS A 191 2.40 16.47 18.07
CA LYS A 191 3.47 16.48 19.08
C LYS A 191 3.20 15.44 20.16
N LEU A 192 1.95 15.35 20.61
CA LEU A 192 1.52 14.41 21.64
C LEU A 192 1.66 12.95 21.18
N ASN A 193 1.30 12.64 19.93
CA ASN A 193 1.17 11.26 19.44
C ASN A 193 2.37 10.75 18.62
N LEU A 194 3.09 11.65 17.94
CA LEU A 194 4.22 11.31 17.06
C LEU A 194 5.55 11.86 17.59
N GLY A 195 5.54 12.67 18.65
CA GLY A 195 6.73 13.27 19.22
C GLY A 195 7.26 14.45 18.40
N PRO A 196 8.50 14.89 18.66
CA PRO A 196 9.12 15.96 17.88
C PRO A 196 9.53 15.48 16.48
N HIS A 197 9.89 16.44 15.63
CA HIS A 197 10.26 16.18 14.24
C HIS A 197 11.57 15.40 14.08
N SER A 198 12.52 15.61 14.99
CA SER A 198 13.86 15.04 14.96
C SER A 198 14.49 15.06 16.36
N GLY A 199 15.63 14.36 16.51
CA GLY A 199 16.42 14.32 17.75
C GLY A 199 15.92 13.32 18.78
N ILE A 200 16.48 13.39 19.99
CA ILE A 200 16.30 12.39 21.07
C ILE A 200 14.83 12.13 21.43
N GLY A 201 13.96 13.13 21.27
CA GLY A 201 12.53 12.94 21.57
C GLY A 201 11.81 11.99 20.61
N VAL A 202 12.36 11.67 19.44
CA VAL A 202 11.85 10.61 18.55
C VAL A 202 12.03 9.25 19.23
N ASN A 203 13.20 8.99 19.81
CA ASN A 203 13.51 7.72 20.47
C ASN A 203 12.64 7.53 21.71
N LYS A 204 12.53 8.57 22.55
CA LYS A 204 11.60 8.57 23.71
C LYS A 204 10.16 8.25 23.30
N LYS A 205 9.72 8.75 22.14
CA LYS A 205 8.36 8.47 21.65
C LYS A 205 8.23 7.05 21.08
N LEU A 206 9.28 6.49 20.50
CA LEU A 206 9.30 5.07 20.11
C LEU A 206 9.19 4.18 21.35
N GLU A 207 10.00 4.44 22.39
CA GLU A 207 9.97 3.71 23.67
C GLU A 207 8.56 3.72 24.29
N GLU A 208 7.93 4.89 24.34
CA GLU A 208 6.56 5.03 24.85
C GLU A 208 5.55 4.16 24.08
N LYS A 209 5.73 4.01 22.76
CA LYS A 209 4.78 3.29 21.89
C LYS A 209 5.08 1.80 21.72
N ILE A 210 6.25 1.30 22.13
CA ILE A 210 6.59 -0.13 22.02
C ILE A 210 5.50 -1.01 22.63
N TYR A 211 5.04 -0.67 23.84
CA TYR A 211 3.98 -1.42 24.52
C TYR A 211 2.67 -1.48 23.72
N GLU A 212 2.33 -0.39 23.00
CA GLU A 212 1.14 -0.35 22.16
C GLU A 212 1.29 -1.22 20.91
N TYR A 213 2.49 -1.29 20.32
CA TYR A 213 2.78 -2.19 19.21
C TYR A 213 2.72 -3.65 19.66
N GLU A 214 3.33 -3.98 20.80
CA GLU A 214 3.35 -5.34 21.37
C GLU A 214 1.94 -5.84 21.69
N LYS A 215 1.08 -5.00 22.27
CA LYS A 215 -0.35 -5.31 22.50
C LYS A 215 -1.08 -5.74 21.23
N ASN A 216 -0.60 -5.30 20.07
CA ASN A 216 -1.17 -5.59 18.76
C ASN A 216 -0.43 -6.70 18.01
N ASN A 217 0.41 -7.47 18.73
CA ASN A 217 1.30 -8.50 18.24
C ASN A 217 2.25 -8.00 17.14
N ILE A 218 2.77 -6.78 17.31
CA ILE A 218 3.78 -6.20 16.42
C ILE A 218 5.07 -6.07 17.20
N ILE A 219 6.16 -6.58 16.64
CA ILE A 219 7.49 -6.46 17.22
C ILE A 219 8.15 -5.22 16.63
N VAL A 220 8.55 -4.29 17.49
CA VAL A 220 9.36 -3.13 17.11
C VAL A 220 10.60 -3.13 17.98
N LYS A 221 11.76 -3.29 17.36
CA LYS A 221 13.07 -3.17 18.00
C LYS A 221 13.78 -1.96 17.43
N PHE A 222 14.54 -1.23 18.24
CA PHE A 222 15.34 -0.12 17.76
C PHE A 222 16.63 0.03 18.55
N GLN A 223 17.60 0.68 17.94
CA GLN A 223 18.84 1.12 18.57
C GLN A 223 19.20 2.54 18.11
N GLU A 224 20.04 3.23 18.88
CA GLU A 224 20.37 4.64 18.61
C GLU A 224 21.62 4.85 17.76
N ASP A 225 22.63 3.99 17.90
CA ASP A 225 23.94 4.17 17.23
C ASP A 225 24.49 2.86 16.64
N PRO A 226 24.53 2.73 15.29
CA PRO A 226 23.84 3.59 14.33
C PRO A 226 22.32 3.47 14.48
N PHE A 227 21.59 4.55 14.18
CA PHE A 227 20.13 4.57 14.32
C PHE A 227 19.46 3.57 13.37
N ALA A 228 18.78 2.58 13.95
CA ALA A 228 18.04 1.56 13.22
C ALA A 228 16.76 1.17 13.97
N ILE A 229 15.70 0.90 13.21
CA ILE A 229 14.43 0.36 13.70
C ILE A 229 14.07 -0.83 12.85
N THR A 230 13.70 -1.96 13.46
CA THR A 230 13.16 -3.14 12.79
C THR A 230 11.73 -3.39 13.23
N ILE A 231 10.85 -3.58 12.26
CA ILE A 231 9.39 -3.71 12.45
C ILE A 231 8.93 -5.03 11.85
N ILE A 232 8.30 -5.88 12.69
CA ILE A 232 7.73 -7.18 12.30
C ILE A 232 6.24 -7.21 12.70
N THR A 233 5.40 -7.01 11.69
CA THR A 233 3.93 -7.12 11.81
C THR A 233 3.47 -8.59 11.92
N PRO A 234 2.22 -8.86 12.33
CA PRO A 234 1.71 -10.24 12.40
C PRO A 234 1.83 -11.03 11.09
N ILE A 235 1.58 -10.40 9.93
CA ILE A 235 1.79 -11.07 8.64
C ILE A 235 3.28 -11.38 8.42
N MET A 236 4.17 -10.44 8.76
CA MET A 236 5.62 -10.62 8.63
C MET A 236 6.14 -11.76 9.50
N GLN A 237 5.68 -11.87 10.74
CA GLN A 237 6.01 -12.98 11.64
C GLN A 237 5.61 -14.32 11.03
N ARG A 238 4.38 -14.44 10.53
CA ARG A 238 3.90 -15.68 9.87
C ARG A 238 4.58 -15.94 8.53
N ALA A 239 5.03 -14.90 7.82
CA ALA A 239 5.74 -15.05 6.56
C ALA A 239 7.08 -15.76 6.73
N HIS A 240 7.73 -15.68 7.90
CA HIS A 240 8.91 -16.48 8.19
C HIS A 240 8.64 -17.98 8.22
N SER A 241 7.40 -18.43 8.43
CA SER A 241 7.03 -19.86 8.37
C SER A 241 6.76 -20.37 6.95
N LEU A 242 6.82 -19.51 5.93
CA LEU A 242 6.71 -19.94 4.54
C LEU A 242 7.96 -20.71 4.14
N ASN A 243 7.79 -21.89 3.52
CA ASN A 243 8.92 -22.71 3.08
C ASN A 243 9.88 -21.93 2.16
N PHE A 244 9.35 -21.07 1.29
CA PHE A 244 10.14 -20.23 0.40
C PHE A 244 11.05 -19.22 1.12
N ALA A 245 10.72 -18.83 2.37
CA ALA A 245 11.52 -17.88 3.13
C ALA A 245 12.92 -18.42 3.46
N LYS A 246 13.08 -19.74 3.59
CA LYS A 246 14.38 -20.36 3.84
C LYS A 246 15.23 -20.50 2.58
N ASP A 247 14.61 -20.39 1.40
CA ASP A 247 15.31 -20.52 0.13
C ASP A 247 15.80 -19.15 -0.34
N ILE A 248 14.88 -18.20 -0.54
CA ILE A 248 15.21 -16.89 -1.13
C ILE A 248 14.56 -15.74 -0.36
N ALA A 249 15.37 -14.75 -0.01
CA ALA A 249 14.92 -13.44 0.45
C ALA A 249 15.32 -12.33 -0.54
N PHE A 250 14.39 -11.42 -0.82
CA PHE A 250 14.63 -10.24 -1.66
C PHE A 250 14.84 -9.03 -0.76
N VAL A 251 15.89 -8.25 -1.02
CA VAL A 251 16.19 -7.05 -0.25
C VAL A 251 16.30 -5.86 -1.19
N ASP A 252 15.68 -4.75 -0.80
CA ASP A 252 15.77 -3.47 -1.50
C ASP A 252 15.52 -2.33 -0.54
N SER A 253 16.13 -1.19 -0.84
CA SER A 253 16.15 -0.03 0.03
C SER A 253 15.67 1.20 -0.72
N THR A 254 14.82 1.98 -0.07
CA THR A 254 14.34 3.25 -0.61
C THR A 254 14.49 4.37 0.40
N ALA A 255 15.05 5.49 -0.04
CA ALA A 255 15.12 6.71 0.76
C ALA A 255 13.95 7.67 0.50
N SER A 256 13.96 8.80 1.24
CA SER A 256 13.00 9.90 1.11
C SER A 256 11.55 9.52 1.44
N CYS A 257 11.37 8.57 2.35
CA CYS A 257 10.06 8.13 2.84
C CYS A 257 9.51 9.02 3.95
N ASP A 258 10.37 9.78 4.62
CA ASP A 258 10.00 10.76 5.63
C ASP A 258 10.71 12.12 5.41
N SER A 259 10.48 13.02 6.36
CA SER A 259 11.02 14.38 6.36
C SER A 259 12.55 14.43 6.51
N GLN A 260 13.13 13.51 7.28
CA GLN A 260 14.57 13.43 7.56
C GLN A 260 15.34 12.64 6.50
N GLY A 261 14.62 11.93 5.62
CA GLY A 261 15.25 11.20 4.52
C GLY A 261 15.80 9.84 4.92
N HIS A 262 15.28 9.24 6.00
CA HIS A 262 15.65 7.88 6.42
C HIS A 262 15.51 6.89 5.25
N SER A 263 16.39 5.88 5.24
CA SER A 263 16.28 4.74 4.34
C SER A 263 15.29 3.75 4.93
N VAL A 264 14.40 3.22 4.08
CA VAL A 264 13.47 2.15 4.41
C VAL A 264 13.86 0.94 3.59
N THR A 265 14.27 -0.12 4.27
CA THR A 265 14.72 -1.38 3.68
C THR A 265 13.65 -2.44 3.87
N PHE A 266 13.29 -3.11 2.78
CA PHE A 266 12.34 -4.20 2.79
C PHE A 266 13.08 -5.52 2.65
N MET A 267 12.73 -6.50 3.49
CA MET A 267 13.09 -7.90 3.25
C MET A 267 11.81 -8.65 2.90
N LEU A 268 11.78 -9.33 1.76
CA LEU A 268 10.58 -9.99 1.22
C LEU A 268 10.83 -11.47 0.92
N THR A 269 9.77 -12.25 0.92
CA THR A 269 9.76 -13.63 0.42
C THR A 269 8.63 -13.84 -0.58
N ALA A 270 8.80 -14.76 -1.53
CA ALA A 270 7.76 -15.07 -2.51
C ALA A 270 6.66 -15.96 -1.91
N CYS A 271 5.45 -15.83 -2.43
CA CYS A 271 4.30 -16.67 -2.10
C CYS A 271 3.32 -16.69 -3.27
N GLY A 272 2.22 -17.45 -3.15
CA GLY A 272 1.23 -17.63 -4.23
C GLY A 272 0.57 -16.36 -4.78
N ILE A 273 0.73 -15.20 -4.12
CA ILE A 273 0.18 -13.90 -4.55
C ILE A 273 1.25 -12.88 -5.01
N GLY A 274 2.48 -13.33 -5.23
CA GLY A 274 3.65 -12.50 -5.51
C GLY A 274 4.64 -12.56 -4.36
N ALA A 275 4.82 -11.47 -3.62
CA ALA A 275 5.70 -11.43 -2.45
C ALA A 275 5.02 -10.77 -1.25
N VAL A 276 5.45 -11.18 -0.06
CA VAL A 276 5.06 -10.61 1.23
C VAL A 276 6.32 -10.20 1.99
N PRO A 277 6.22 -9.16 2.84
CA PRO A 277 7.35 -8.75 3.66
C PRO A 277 7.63 -9.75 4.77
N LEU A 278 8.91 -9.99 5.02
CA LEU A 278 9.47 -10.63 6.23
C LEU A 278 9.80 -9.57 7.28
N ALA A 279 10.29 -8.40 6.85
CA ALA A 279 10.61 -7.29 7.74
C ALA A 279 10.60 -5.95 7.01
N VAL A 280 10.38 -4.87 7.76
CA VAL A 280 10.67 -3.51 7.32
C VAL A 280 11.64 -2.87 8.30
N MET A 281 12.72 -2.33 7.78
CA MET A 281 13.77 -1.68 8.57
C MET A 281 13.87 -0.21 8.19
N ILE A 282 14.12 0.65 9.18
CA ILE A 282 14.31 2.08 8.99
C ILE A 282 15.69 2.44 9.55
N THR A 283 16.54 3.03 8.72
CA THR A 283 17.91 3.41 9.09
C THR A 283 18.17 4.87 8.74
N LYS A 284 19.18 5.47 9.37
CA LYS A 284 19.60 6.85 9.05
C LYS A 284 20.12 6.97 7.62
N GLY A 285 20.89 5.99 7.17
CA GLY A 285 21.49 5.95 5.84
C GLY A 285 21.46 4.56 5.20
N GLN A 286 22.33 4.38 4.21
CA GLN A 286 22.52 3.14 3.45
C GLN A 286 23.99 2.67 3.54
N SER A 287 24.66 2.96 4.66
CA SER A 287 26.02 2.46 4.91
C SER A 287 26.00 1.00 5.37
N SER A 288 27.15 0.33 5.35
CA SER A 288 27.26 -1.06 5.81
C SER A 288 26.84 -1.17 7.29
N ASP A 289 27.30 -0.23 8.13
CA ASP A 289 26.98 -0.21 9.56
C ASP A 289 25.49 0.02 9.83
N ASP A 290 24.83 0.89 9.05
CA ASP A 290 23.38 1.09 9.12
C ASP A 290 22.63 -0.23 8.86
N TYR A 291 23.03 -0.98 7.82
CA TYR A 291 22.40 -2.25 7.48
C TYR A 291 22.69 -3.34 8.51
N ILE A 292 23.93 -3.46 8.99
CA ILE A 292 24.33 -4.43 10.02
C ILE A 292 23.47 -4.26 11.27
N ALA A 293 23.30 -3.02 11.72
CA ALA A 293 22.42 -2.69 12.84
C ALA A 293 20.99 -3.17 12.62
N ALA A 294 20.38 -2.81 11.49
CA ALA A 294 19.01 -3.20 11.16
C ALA A 294 18.83 -4.72 11.05
N PHE A 295 19.78 -5.42 10.43
CA PHE A 295 19.75 -6.87 10.24
C PHE A 295 19.98 -7.63 11.54
N ASN A 296 20.84 -7.15 12.43
CA ASN A 296 20.99 -7.73 13.77
C ASN A 296 19.71 -7.58 14.60
N LEU A 297 19.07 -6.40 14.56
CA LEU A 297 17.76 -6.21 15.19
C LEU A 297 16.69 -7.17 14.63
N LEU A 298 16.75 -7.52 13.34
CA LEU A 298 15.87 -8.54 12.76
C LEU A 298 16.14 -9.94 13.32
N LYS A 299 17.41 -10.32 13.41
CA LYS A 299 17.83 -11.62 13.97
C LYS A 299 17.38 -11.78 15.43
N GLU A 300 17.45 -10.69 16.20
CA GLU A 300 16.94 -10.64 17.58
C GLU A 300 15.41 -10.66 17.65
N ALA A 301 14.74 -9.94 16.74
CA ALA A 301 13.27 -9.85 16.71
C ALA A 301 12.61 -11.18 16.35
N VAL A 302 13.24 -12.00 15.51
CA VAL A 302 12.70 -13.30 15.07
C VAL A 302 13.81 -14.37 15.15
N PRO A 303 14.09 -14.94 16.33
CA PRO A 303 15.16 -15.92 16.50
C PRO A 303 14.99 -17.19 15.66
N LEU A 304 13.74 -17.62 15.46
CA LEU A 304 13.36 -18.78 14.63
C LEU A 304 12.95 -18.34 13.21
N ALA A 305 13.68 -17.37 12.64
CA ALA A 305 13.40 -16.85 11.30
C ALA A 305 13.64 -17.90 10.20
N PHE A 306 13.02 -17.67 9.04
CA PHE A 306 13.26 -18.41 7.79
C PHE A 306 13.01 -19.92 7.95
N CYS A 307 11.81 -20.28 8.39
CA CYS A 307 11.39 -21.66 8.66
C CYS A 307 12.31 -22.35 9.70
N SER A 308 12.68 -21.61 10.74
CA SER A 308 13.63 -22.03 11.78
C SER A 308 15.06 -22.32 11.30
N GLN A 309 15.38 -22.06 10.03
CA GLN A 309 16.73 -22.19 9.49
C GLN A 309 17.66 -21.06 9.99
N GLY A 310 17.10 -19.93 10.42
CA GLY A 310 17.86 -18.77 10.90
C GLY A 310 18.45 -17.87 9.80
N TYR A 311 18.58 -18.40 8.58
CA TYR A 311 19.05 -17.68 7.38
C TYR A 311 18.36 -18.22 6.12
N PRO A 312 18.18 -17.41 5.06
CA PRO A 312 17.82 -17.92 3.74
C PRO A 312 19.05 -18.47 3.02
N LEU A 313 18.91 -19.48 2.15
CA LEU A 313 20.04 -20.01 1.36
C LEU A 313 20.65 -18.92 0.46
N GLN A 314 19.82 -18.00 -0.04
CA GLN A 314 20.28 -16.91 -0.88
C GLN A 314 19.47 -15.62 -0.75
N PHE A 315 20.16 -14.51 -0.93
CA PHE A 315 19.59 -13.18 -1.08
C PHE A 315 19.62 -12.75 -2.55
N ILE A 316 18.59 -12.02 -2.99
CA ILE A 316 18.59 -11.29 -4.27
C ILE A 316 18.49 -9.80 -3.97
N THR A 317 19.56 -9.06 -4.29
CA THR A 317 19.67 -7.62 -4.00
C THR A 317 19.96 -6.80 -5.25
N ASP A 318 19.94 -5.49 -5.09
CA ASP A 318 20.54 -4.57 -6.04
C ASP A 318 22.07 -4.60 -5.96
N ASP A 319 22.76 -3.93 -6.89
CA ASP A 319 24.24 -3.83 -6.91
C ASP A 319 24.69 -2.77 -5.89
N SER A 320 24.50 -3.09 -4.60
CA SER A 320 24.87 -2.26 -3.45
C SER A 320 25.96 -2.98 -2.65
N GLU A 321 27.16 -2.41 -2.64
CA GLU A 321 28.28 -3.03 -1.91
C GLU A 321 28.05 -3.06 -0.40
N ALA A 322 27.58 -1.95 0.17
CA ALA A 322 27.26 -1.82 1.60
C ALA A 322 26.21 -2.85 2.06
N GLU A 323 25.15 -3.03 1.27
CA GLU A 323 24.09 -4.00 1.58
C GLU A 323 24.61 -5.44 1.55
N ARG A 324 25.42 -5.79 0.55
CA ARG A 324 26.01 -7.14 0.45
C ARG A 324 27.00 -7.43 1.58
N GLN A 325 27.85 -6.46 1.93
CA GLN A 325 28.79 -6.61 3.04
C GLN A 325 28.04 -6.85 4.36
N ALA A 326 26.97 -6.10 4.60
CA ALA A 326 26.13 -6.28 5.77
C ALA A 326 25.41 -7.64 5.79
N LEU A 327 24.84 -8.09 4.66
CA LEU A 327 24.22 -9.42 4.56
C LEU A 327 25.23 -10.54 4.81
N GLN A 328 26.41 -10.47 4.19
CA GLN A 328 27.49 -11.44 4.39
C GLN A 328 28.00 -11.46 5.84
N TYR A 329 27.98 -10.31 6.52
CA TYR A 329 28.38 -10.21 7.93
C TYR A 329 27.36 -10.86 8.87
N VAL A 330 26.06 -10.59 8.67
CA VAL A 330 24.99 -11.06 9.58
C VAL A 330 24.58 -12.51 9.30
N TRP A 331 24.60 -12.93 8.03
CA TRP A 331 24.26 -14.28 7.55
C TRP A 331 25.34 -14.79 6.59
N PRO A 332 26.49 -15.24 7.11
CA PRO A 332 27.64 -15.64 6.28
C PRO A 332 27.37 -16.88 5.43
N ASP A 333 26.42 -17.73 5.85
CA ASP A 333 26.04 -18.96 5.15
C ASP A 333 25.12 -18.72 3.94
N SER A 334 24.61 -17.49 3.77
CA SER A 334 23.73 -17.11 2.66
C SER A 334 24.52 -16.64 1.44
N LYS A 335 24.18 -17.11 0.24
CA LYS A 335 24.72 -16.57 -1.02
C LYS A 335 24.07 -15.22 -1.33
N SER A 336 24.86 -14.19 -1.66
CA SER A 336 24.33 -12.86 -2.04
C SER A 336 24.36 -12.66 -3.55
N LEU A 337 23.23 -12.91 -4.23
CA LEU A 337 23.09 -12.80 -5.69
C LEU A 337 22.55 -11.43 -6.12
N LEU A 338 22.93 -11.01 -7.33
CA LEU A 338 22.55 -9.71 -7.88
C LEU A 338 21.33 -9.79 -8.80
N CYS A 339 20.47 -8.80 -8.71
CA CYS A 339 19.36 -8.60 -9.62
C CYS A 339 19.86 -8.32 -11.04
N ARG A 340 19.58 -9.25 -11.97
CA ARG A 340 20.04 -9.13 -13.37
C ARG A 340 19.57 -7.87 -14.08
N PHE A 341 18.37 -7.39 -13.73
CA PHE A 341 17.84 -6.14 -14.29
C PHE A 341 18.66 -4.93 -13.84
N HIS A 342 19.02 -4.82 -12.56
CA HIS A 342 19.82 -3.71 -12.06
C HIS A 342 21.24 -3.75 -12.58
N ILE A 343 21.81 -4.94 -12.76
CA ILE A 343 23.07 -5.15 -13.47
C ILE A 343 23.01 -4.58 -14.89
N CYS A 344 22.01 -4.98 -15.68
CA CYS A 344 21.80 -4.46 -17.03
C CYS A 344 21.68 -2.92 -17.03
N GLN A 345 20.95 -2.36 -16.06
CA GLN A 345 20.83 -0.91 -15.94
C GLN A 345 22.16 -0.23 -15.62
N SER A 346 22.97 -0.80 -14.72
CA SER A 346 24.27 -0.26 -14.32
C SER A 346 25.24 -0.26 -15.50
N VAL A 347 25.32 -1.34 -16.27
CA VAL A 347 26.14 -1.40 -17.50
C VAL A 347 25.65 -0.39 -18.54
N TRP A 348 24.33 -0.31 -18.77
CA TRP A 348 23.78 0.68 -19.70
C TRP A 348 24.04 2.13 -19.25
N ARG A 349 23.98 2.40 -17.94
CA ARG A 349 24.34 3.72 -17.38
C ARG A 349 25.82 4.02 -17.61
N TRP A 350 26.70 3.07 -17.34
CA TRP A 350 28.14 3.20 -17.54
C TRP A 350 28.48 3.60 -18.98
N LEU A 351 27.83 2.99 -19.98
CA LEU A 351 28.02 3.31 -21.41
C LEU A 351 27.61 4.75 -21.78
N PHE A 352 26.81 5.42 -20.96
CA PHE A 352 26.36 6.81 -21.17
C PHE A 352 27.16 7.85 -20.38
N GLU A 353 28.07 7.43 -19.49
CA GLU A 353 28.86 8.35 -18.70
C GLU A 353 29.92 9.04 -19.56
N LYS A 354 29.89 10.38 -19.59
CA LYS A 354 30.75 11.19 -20.47
C LYS A 354 32.24 10.90 -20.30
N LYS A 355 32.68 10.60 -19.07
CA LYS A 355 34.09 10.28 -18.75
C LYS A 355 34.61 9.02 -19.46
N HIS A 356 33.72 8.12 -19.90
CA HIS A 356 34.11 6.90 -20.61
C HIS A 356 34.19 7.08 -22.13
N ASN A 357 33.73 8.22 -22.66
CA ASN A 357 33.85 8.58 -24.08
C ASN A 357 33.42 7.47 -25.08
N ILE A 358 32.31 6.79 -24.81
CA ILE A 358 31.76 5.75 -25.69
C ILE A 358 30.85 6.38 -26.75
N ASP A 359 31.11 6.08 -28.03
CA ASP A 359 30.34 6.61 -29.14
C ASP A 359 28.94 6.04 -29.17
N ALA A 360 27.97 6.86 -29.57
CA ALA A 360 26.57 6.47 -29.58
C ALA A 360 26.30 5.23 -30.45
N ALA A 361 26.98 5.09 -31.60
CA ALA A 361 26.82 3.94 -32.48
C ALA A 361 27.25 2.62 -31.82
N ASP A 362 28.26 2.68 -30.95
CA ASP A 362 28.94 1.50 -30.42
C ASP A 362 28.28 0.95 -29.15
N ARG A 363 27.53 1.79 -28.40
CA ARG A 363 26.88 1.41 -27.12
C ARG A 363 26.01 0.16 -27.22
N LYS A 364 25.20 0.03 -28.27
CA LYS A 364 24.30 -1.12 -28.41
C LYS A 364 25.05 -2.42 -28.65
N ILE A 365 26.16 -2.35 -29.38
CA ILE A 365 27.00 -3.50 -29.70
C ILE A 365 27.68 -4.00 -28.43
N LEU A 366 28.35 -3.09 -27.70
CA LEU A 366 28.98 -3.40 -26.41
C LEU A 366 27.97 -3.97 -25.40
N TYR A 367 26.78 -3.36 -25.32
CA TYR A 367 25.71 -3.85 -24.46
C TYR A 367 25.18 -5.23 -24.89
N GLY A 368 25.02 -5.47 -26.19
CA GLY A 368 24.58 -6.77 -26.72
C GLY A 368 25.57 -7.89 -26.40
N GLN A 369 26.87 -7.63 -26.50
CA GLN A 369 27.90 -8.60 -26.11
C GLN A 369 27.87 -8.86 -24.59
N PHE A 370 27.71 -7.81 -23.76
CA PHE A 370 27.49 -7.99 -22.33
C PHE A 370 26.25 -8.85 -22.02
N GLN A 371 25.15 -8.65 -22.77
CA GLN A 371 23.95 -9.46 -22.61
C GLN A 371 24.19 -10.94 -22.95
N ALA A 372 25.06 -11.24 -23.91
CA ALA A 372 25.45 -12.63 -24.21
C ALA A 372 26.13 -13.28 -23.01
N CYS A 373 27.07 -12.59 -22.35
CA CYS A 373 27.69 -13.06 -21.10
C CYS A 373 26.66 -13.28 -19.98
N LEU A 374 25.73 -12.33 -19.81
CA LEU A 374 24.72 -12.39 -18.76
C LEU A 374 23.73 -13.55 -18.96
N GLN A 375 23.41 -13.89 -20.22
CA GLN A 375 22.38 -14.86 -20.60
C GLN A 375 22.93 -16.25 -20.92
N ALA A 376 24.26 -16.42 -20.90
CA ALA A 376 24.90 -17.68 -21.21
C ALA A 376 24.30 -18.83 -20.37
N PRO A 377 23.85 -19.92 -21.02
CA PRO A 377 23.16 -21.03 -20.39
C PRO A 377 24.11 -21.99 -19.66
N THR A 378 25.40 -22.03 -20.03
CA THR A 378 26.45 -22.87 -19.40
C THR A 378 27.68 -22.02 -19.07
N ILE A 379 28.56 -22.56 -18.22
CA ILE A 379 29.78 -21.87 -17.78
C ILE A 379 30.71 -21.66 -18.98
N GLU A 380 30.84 -22.66 -19.85
CA GLU A 380 31.68 -22.61 -21.05
C GLU A 380 31.20 -21.52 -22.02
N GLU A 381 29.88 -21.44 -22.26
CA GLU A 381 29.31 -20.39 -23.11
C GLU A 381 29.51 -18.99 -22.50
N ALA A 382 29.50 -18.89 -21.17
CA ALA A 382 29.72 -17.62 -20.47
C ALA A 382 31.18 -17.16 -20.62
N GLU A 383 32.14 -18.08 -20.49
CA GLU A 383 33.57 -17.81 -20.67
C GLU A 383 33.88 -17.41 -22.12
N ILE A 384 33.35 -18.12 -23.11
CA ILE A 384 33.48 -17.75 -24.53
C ILE A 384 32.90 -16.35 -24.78
N ALA A 385 31.71 -16.06 -24.26
CA ALA A 385 31.10 -14.75 -24.40
C ALA A 385 31.95 -13.65 -23.76
N PHE A 386 32.60 -13.92 -22.63
CA PHE A 386 33.48 -12.98 -21.94
C PHE A 386 34.76 -12.70 -22.74
N GLU A 387 35.37 -13.73 -23.32
CA GLU A 387 36.51 -13.57 -24.23
C GLU A 387 36.15 -12.72 -25.45
N ILE A 388 34.93 -12.85 -25.99
CA ILE A 388 34.43 -11.98 -27.08
C ILE A 388 34.23 -10.54 -26.60
N VAL A 389 33.62 -10.33 -25.42
CA VAL A 389 33.36 -9.01 -24.83
C VAL A 389 34.64 -8.23 -24.50
N THR A 390 35.73 -8.94 -24.23
CA THR A 390 37.04 -8.37 -23.89
C THR A 390 37.98 -8.27 -25.09
N GLY A 391 37.59 -8.80 -26.26
CA GLY A 391 38.40 -8.77 -27.47
C GLY A 391 39.55 -9.78 -27.45
N ILE A 392 39.45 -10.85 -26.67
CA ILE A 392 40.37 -11.98 -26.68
C ILE A 392 40.04 -12.91 -27.85
N LEU A 393 38.76 -13.20 -28.06
CA LEU A 393 38.25 -13.95 -29.21
C LEU A 393 37.64 -13.01 -30.26
N SER A 394 37.97 -13.23 -31.54
CA SER A 394 37.42 -12.48 -32.66
C SER A 394 36.18 -13.17 -33.24
N ASN A 395 35.09 -12.43 -33.36
CA ASN A 395 33.89 -12.85 -34.08
C ASN A 395 33.34 -11.65 -34.87
N ASN A 396 33.95 -11.36 -36.04
CA ASN A 396 33.64 -10.23 -36.95
C ASN A 396 33.54 -8.84 -36.26
N ASP A 397 32.97 -7.83 -36.96
CA ASP A 397 32.98 -6.35 -36.74
C ASP A 397 33.03 -5.82 -35.29
N ALA A 398 32.57 -6.59 -34.31
CA ALA A 398 32.61 -6.24 -32.90
C ALA A 398 34.02 -6.22 -32.28
N TYR A 399 34.98 -6.99 -32.80
CA TYR A 399 36.37 -6.98 -32.29
C TYR A 399 37.01 -5.59 -32.39
N ASN A 400 36.83 -4.93 -33.54
CA ASN A 400 37.35 -3.58 -33.78
C ASN A 400 36.69 -2.53 -32.86
N ILE A 401 35.43 -2.76 -32.47
CA ILE A 401 34.68 -1.86 -31.59
C ILE A 401 35.07 -2.06 -30.13
N VAL A 402 35.29 -3.30 -29.68
CA VAL A 402 35.72 -3.58 -28.29
C VAL A 402 37.12 -3.04 -28.03
N THR A 403 38.06 -3.31 -28.94
CA THR A 403 39.47 -2.91 -28.82
C THR A 403 39.67 -1.39 -28.90
N LYS A 404 38.71 -0.67 -29.51
CA LYS A 404 38.64 0.81 -29.49
C LYS A 404 38.49 1.39 -28.08
N TYR A 405 37.97 0.63 -27.12
CA TYR A 405 37.64 1.11 -25.77
C TYR A 405 38.34 0.31 -24.65
N PRO A 406 39.63 0.58 -24.34
CA PRO A 406 40.35 -0.07 -23.24
C PRO A 406 39.65 0.04 -21.88
N GLN A 407 38.96 1.15 -21.63
CA GLN A 407 38.14 1.40 -20.44
C GLN A 407 36.97 0.41 -20.31
N TRP A 408 36.38 -0.02 -21.43
CA TRP A 408 35.33 -1.04 -21.44
C TRP A 408 35.91 -2.41 -21.08
N ILE A 409 37.06 -2.76 -21.65
CA ILE A 409 37.76 -4.01 -21.34
C ILE A 409 38.12 -4.07 -19.86
N ASN A 410 38.70 -3.01 -19.30
CA ASN A 410 39.02 -2.94 -17.88
C ASN A 410 37.76 -2.99 -17.00
N TYR A 411 36.68 -2.33 -17.41
CA TYR A 411 35.40 -2.41 -16.72
C TYR A 411 34.87 -3.85 -16.68
N MET A 412 34.84 -4.53 -17.82
CA MET A 412 34.36 -5.91 -17.94
C MET A 412 35.25 -6.91 -17.19
N ASN A 413 36.58 -6.78 -17.27
CA ASN A 413 37.52 -7.61 -16.49
C ASN A 413 37.25 -7.50 -14.98
N ASN A 414 37.04 -6.29 -14.47
CA ASN A 414 36.73 -6.11 -13.05
C ASN A 414 35.32 -6.64 -12.70
N TYR A 415 34.36 -6.50 -13.62
CA TYR A 415 32.99 -7.00 -13.40
C TYR A 415 32.90 -8.53 -13.39
N TRP A 416 33.74 -9.18 -14.21
CA TRP A 416 33.83 -10.64 -14.34
C TRP A 416 34.40 -11.34 -13.10
N LYS A 417 35.19 -10.64 -12.28
CA LYS A 417 35.71 -11.16 -11.00
C LYS A 417 34.62 -11.63 -10.03
N ARG A 418 33.37 -11.17 -10.24
CA ARG A 418 32.19 -11.51 -9.45
C ARG A 418 31.06 -12.09 -10.31
N LYS A 419 31.41 -12.79 -11.40
CA LYS A 419 30.49 -13.37 -12.39
C LYS A 419 29.43 -14.28 -11.78
N GLU A 420 29.77 -15.02 -10.73
CA GLU A 420 28.92 -15.95 -10.02
C GLU A 420 27.69 -15.26 -9.41
N LEU A 421 27.79 -13.95 -9.13
CA LEU A 421 26.69 -13.19 -8.52
C LEU A 421 25.60 -12.80 -9.53
N TRP A 422 25.93 -12.65 -10.81
CA TRP A 422 25.04 -12.02 -11.80
C TRP A 422 24.81 -12.84 -13.07
N CYS A 423 25.73 -13.70 -13.47
CA CYS A 423 25.60 -14.51 -14.68
C CYS A 423 24.62 -15.68 -14.47
N ILE A 424 23.83 -16.01 -15.51
CA ILE A 424 22.89 -17.14 -15.45
C ILE A 424 23.60 -18.47 -15.30
N ALA A 425 24.74 -18.66 -15.96
CA ALA A 425 25.46 -19.93 -16.00
C ALA A 425 25.81 -20.49 -14.62
N PHE A 426 25.87 -19.63 -13.59
CA PHE A 426 26.19 -19.98 -12.21
C PHE A 426 24.93 -20.11 -11.32
N ARG A 427 23.74 -20.23 -11.92
CA ARG A 427 22.46 -20.39 -11.23
C ARG A 427 21.79 -21.70 -11.62
N ASP A 428 20.98 -22.23 -10.71
CA ASP A 428 20.31 -23.53 -10.84
C ASP A 428 18.81 -23.44 -10.45
N GLU A 429 18.15 -24.57 -10.25
CA GLU A 429 16.74 -24.66 -9.85
C GLU A 429 16.44 -24.08 -8.47
N SER A 430 17.43 -23.91 -7.59
CA SER A 430 17.25 -23.27 -6.28
C SER A 430 16.80 -21.81 -6.39
N MET A 431 16.91 -21.21 -7.58
CA MET A 431 16.39 -19.88 -7.89
C MET A 431 14.87 -19.83 -7.97
N HIS A 432 14.15 -20.96 -8.10
CA HIS A 432 12.69 -21.03 -8.23
C HIS A 432 12.12 -20.10 -9.33
N GLY A 433 12.88 -19.86 -10.39
CA GLY A 433 12.56 -18.96 -11.49
C GLY A 433 12.80 -17.47 -11.20
N HIS A 434 13.31 -17.13 -10.02
CA HIS A 434 13.55 -15.76 -9.60
C HIS A 434 14.98 -15.33 -9.90
N HIS A 435 15.11 -14.41 -10.85
CA HIS A 435 16.42 -13.86 -11.21
C HIS A 435 16.50 -12.33 -11.11
N THR A 436 15.40 -11.69 -10.72
CA THR A 436 15.26 -10.23 -10.62
C THR A 436 14.63 -9.86 -9.29
N ASN A 437 14.86 -8.62 -8.86
CA ASN A 437 14.31 -8.02 -7.65
C ASN A 437 12.98 -7.30 -7.93
N ASN A 438 12.18 -7.79 -8.89
CA ASN A 438 10.93 -7.14 -9.30
C ASN A 438 9.92 -7.03 -8.15
N PHE A 439 9.91 -8.01 -7.24
CA PHE A 439 9.06 -7.96 -6.06
C PHE A 439 9.35 -6.76 -5.17
N SER A 440 10.62 -6.45 -4.97
CA SER A 440 11.00 -5.31 -4.15
C SER A 440 10.69 -3.98 -4.83
N GLU A 441 10.89 -3.87 -6.15
CA GLU A 441 10.47 -2.67 -6.88
C GLU A 441 8.94 -2.45 -6.79
N VAL A 442 8.15 -3.52 -6.92
CA VAL A 442 6.69 -3.47 -6.74
C VAL A 442 6.33 -3.10 -5.30
N ASN A 443 7.04 -3.64 -4.30
CA ASN A 443 6.82 -3.31 -2.90
C ASN A 443 7.14 -1.84 -2.60
N VAL A 444 8.26 -1.31 -3.08
CA VAL A 444 8.61 0.12 -2.94
C VAL A 444 7.52 1.01 -3.55
N ARG A 445 6.93 0.61 -4.68
CA ARG A 445 5.78 1.32 -5.27
C ARG A 445 4.53 1.20 -4.40
N ILE A 446 4.19 0.02 -3.89
CA ILE A 446 3.08 -0.17 -2.95
C ILE A 446 3.26 0.73 -1.72
N PHE A 447 4.47 0.73 -1.15
CA PHE A 447 4.77 1.53 0.01
C PHE A 447 4.63 3.03 -0.28
N LYS A 448 5.23 3.53 -1.37
CA LYS A 448 5.12 4.95 -1.73
C LYS A 448 3.72 5.35 -2.16
N ASP A 449 3.07 4.58 -3.04
CA ASP A 449 1.80 4.96 -3.68
C ASP A 449 0.57 4.64 -2.84
N ILE A 450 0.61 3.57 -2.04
CA ILE A 450 -0.56 3.12 -1.25
C ILE A 450 -0.36 3.48 0.22
N VAL A 451 0.70 2.96 0.86
CA VAL A 451 0.94 3.14 2.30
C VAL A 451 1.15 4.62 2.64
N LEU A 452 2.04 5.30 1.91
CA LEU A 452 2.34 6.71 2.10
C LEU A 452 1.49 7.65 1.22
N SER A 453 0.75 7.12 0.25
CA SER A 453 -0.08 7.89 -0.68
C SER A 453 0.69 9.04 -1.38
N ARG A 454 1.93 8.76 -1.79
CA ARG A 454 2.90 9.67 -2.44
C ARG A 454 3.35 10.87 -1.61
N ASN A 455 3.30 10.75 -0.29
CA ASN A 455 3.75 11.79 0.63
C ASN A 455 4.91 11.30 1.49
N LYS A 456 5.56 12.22 2.19
CA LYS A 456 6.57 11.88 3.20
C LYS A 456 5.93 11.80 4.58
N ALA A 457 6.33 10.82 5.38
CA ALA A 457 5.95 10.76 6.79
C ALA A 457 6.57 11.92 7.60
N TYR A 458 5.97 12.22 8.75
CA TYR A 458 6.43 13.29 9.64
C TYR A 458 7.84 13.06 10.19
N ASN A 459 8.09 11.84 10.69
CA ASN A 459 9.31 11.36 11.31
C ASN A 459 9.28 9.81 11.29
N ALA A 460 10.30 9.17 11.88
CA ALA A 460 10.40 7.72 11.96
C ALA A 460 9.22 7.06 12.72
N VAL A 461 8.72 7.68 13.81
CA VAL A 461 7.53 7.17 14.54
C VAL A 461 6.32 7.05 13.62
N ALA A 462 6.08 8.07 12.80
CA ALA A 462 4.98 8.04 11.83
C ALA A 462 5.18 6.96 10.75
N LEU A 463 6.42 6.68 10.33
CA LEU A 463 6.70 5.57 9.41
C LEU A 463 6.35 4.22 10.05
N VAL A 464 6.76 4.01 11.31
CA VAL A 464 6.41 2.80 12.09
C VAL A 464 4.89 2.64 12.12
N ASP A 465 4.15 3.69 12.49
CA ASP A 465 2.67 3.68 12.49
C ASP A 465 2.07 3.29 11.12
N PHE A 466 2.60 3.84 10.02
CA PHE A 466 2.12 3.51 8.68
C PHE A 466 2.37 2.04 8.32
N ILE A 467 3.50 1.47 8.72
CA ILE A 467 3.83 0.06 8.49
C ILE A 467 2.91 -0.83 9.35
N CYS A 468 2.80 -0.53 10.64
CA CYS A 468 1.98 -1.23 11.62
C CYS A 468 0.47 -1.23 11.29
N THR A 469 0.00 -0.21 10.55
CA THR A 469 -1.43 -0.06 10.21
C THR A 469 -1.70 -0.24 8.72
N SER A 470 -1.25 0.69 7.88
CA SER A 470 -1.66 0.78 6.48
C SER A 470 -1.02 -0.31 5.61
N MET A 471 0.23 -0.69 5.88
CA MET A 471 0.90 -1.78 5.16
C MET A 471 0.35 -3.15 5.57
N GLU A 472 0.17 -3.39 6.87
CA GLU A 472 -0.48 -4.61 7.39
C GLU A 472 -1.90 -4.78 6.81
N GLU A 473 -2.71 -3.72 6.82
CA GLU A 473 -4.07 -3.73 6.26
C GLU A 473 -4.07 -4.00 4.75
N TYR A 474 -3.09 -3.47 4.01
CA TYR A 474 -2.92 -3.74 2.58
C TYR A 474 -2.65 -5.22 2.31
N TYR A 475 -1.66 -5.82 2.98
CA TYR A 475 -1.31 -7.23 2.77
C TYR A 475 -2.42 -8.18 3.23
N THR A 476 -3.08 -7.87 4.36
CA THR A 476 -4.27 -8.61 4.82
C THR A 476 -5.35 -8.63 3.75
N ARG A 477 -5.69 -7.48 3.16
CA ARG A 477 -6.70 -7.39 2.11
C ARG A 477 -6.30 -8.13 0.84
N ARG A 478 -5.03 -8.00 0.44
CA ARG A 478 -4.51 -8.64 -0.77
C ARG A 478 -4.59 -10.16 -0.65
N LEU A 479 -4.11 -10.72 0.46
CA LEU A 479 -4.21 -12.15 0.75
C LEU A 479 -5.66 -12.61 0.84
N ARG A 480 -6.51 -11.90 1.60
CA ARG A 480 -7.94 -12.20 1.73
C ARG A 480 -8.65 -12.27 0.38
N ASN A 481 -8.41 -11.30 -0.50
CA ASN A 481 -9.05 -11.27 -1.81
C ASN A 481 -8.65 -12.51 -2.64
N PHE A 482 -7.38 -12.92 -2.56
CA PHE A 482 -6.92 -14.12 -3.25
C PHE A 482 -7.56 -15.39 -2.69
N VAL A 483 -7.48 -15.63 -1.37
CA VAL A 483 -7.98 -16.87 -0.75
C VAL A 483 -9.50 -17.01 -0.85
N ASN A 484 -10.23 -15.88 -0.91
CA ASN A 484 -11.67 -15.86 -1.14
C ASN A 484 -12.07 -15.94 -2.62
N GLY A 485 -11.15 -16.31 -3.52
CA GLY A 485 -11.43 -16.51 -4.95
C GLY A 485 -11.81 -15.24 -5.70
N ARG A 486 -11.36 -14.05 -5.26
CA ARG A 486 -11.59 -12.78 -5.96
C ARG A 486 -10.46 -12.41 -6.93
N HIS A 487 -9.50 -13.31 -7.15
CA HIS A 487 -8.32 -13.06 -7.98
C HIS A 487 -7.81 -14.36 -8.64
N ASP A 488 -7.93 -14.46 -9.96
CA ASP A 488 -7.69 -15.70 -10.72
C ASP A 488 -6.25 -15.89 -11.23
N THR A 489 -5.30 -14.99 -10.95
CA THR A 489 -3.98 -15.02 -11.61
C THR A 489 -3.22 -16.34 -11.49
N ALA A 490 -3.27 -17.03 -10.34
CA ALA A 490 -2.62 -18.33 -10.20
C ALA A 490 -3.28 -19.41 -11.08
N ARG A 491 -4.61 -19.39 -11.16
CA ARG A 491 -5.39 -20.28 -12.03
C ARG A 491 -5.11 -19.99 -13.51
N LEU A 492 -5.14 -18.72 -13.91
CA LEU A 492 -4.84 -18.31 -15.28
C LEU A 492 -3.42 -18.67 -15.71
N LEU A 493 -2.44 -18.57 -14.81
CA LEU A 493 -1.07 -19.01 -15.08
C LEU A 493 -1.01 -20.52 -15.32
N PHE A 494 -1.70 -21.30 -14.49
CA PHE A 494 -1.76 -22.75 -14.65
C PHE A 494 -2.44 -23.13 -15.98
N GLU A 495 -3.60 -22.53 -16.28
CA GLU A 495 -4.35 -22.76 -17.51
C GLU A 495 -3.56 -22.38 -18.77
N ASP A 496 -2.82 -21.26 -18.77
CA ASP A 496 -1.94 -20.87 -19.88
C ASP A 496 -0.80 -21.87 -20.10
N GLN A 497 -0.20 -22.43 -19.04
CA GLN A 497 0.82 -23.47 -19.21
C GLN A 497 0.20 -24.78 -19.72
N LEU A 498 -0.99 -25.13 -19.22
CA LEU A 498 -1.71 -26.33 -19.64
C LEU A 498 -2.15 -26.26 -21.11
N SER A 499 -2.64 -25.10 -21.57
CA SER A 499 -3.01 -24.90 -22.97
C SER A 499 -1.79 -25.00 -23.89
N ARG A 500 -0.62 -24.53 -23.45
CA ARG A 500 0.65 -24.67 -24.19
C ARG A 500 1.18 -26.10 -24.21
N SER A 501 0.71 -26.96 -23.32
CA SER A 501 1.03 -28.39 -23.30
C SER A 501 -0.05 -29.27 -23.92
N ALA A 502 -1.02 -28.71 -24.66
CA ALA A 502 -2.13 -29.48 -25.21
C ALA A 502 -1.70 -30.63 -26.14
N TYR A 503 -0.53 -30.52 -26.78
CA TYR A 503 0.04 -31.59 -27.61
C TYR A 503 0.67 -32.73 -26.79
N ILE A 504 0.90 -32.54 -25.49
CA ILE A 504 1.55 -33.53 -24.61
C ILE A 504 0.45 -34.44 -24.08
N THR A 505 0.34 -35.62 -24.66
CA THR A 505 -0.54 -36.70 -24.20
C THR A 505 0.18 -37.56 -23.15
N LYS A 506 -0.58 -38.43 -22.44
CA LYS A 506 -0.03 -39.25 -21.35
C LYS A 506 1.05 -40.23 -21.84
N ASP A 507 0.92 -40.75 -23.05
CA ASP A 507 1.88 -41.62 -23.72
C ASP A 507 3.21 -40.94 -24.06
N LEU A 508 3.23 -39.61 -24.15
CA LEU A 508 4.45 -38.82 -24.35
C LEU A 508 5.19 -38.51 -23.03
N ILE A 509 4.73 -39.09 -21.92
CA ILE A 509 5.34 -38.95 -20.60
C ILE A 509 5.77 -40.34 -20.10
N GLU A 510 7.08 -40.55 -20.00
CA GLU A 510 7.68 -41.74 -19.41
C GLU A 510 8.10 -41.43 -17.97
N SER A 511 7.62 -42.20 -16.99
CA SER A 511 8.10 -42.13 -15.60
C SER A 511 9.32 -43.04 -15.44
N ILE A 512 10.42 -42.48 -14.94
CA ILE A 512 11.74 -43.17 -14.90
C ILE A 512 12.17 -43.47 -13.45
N GLY A 513 11.45 -42.92 -12.48
CA GLY A 513 11.66 -43.13 -11.06
C GLY A 513 10.78 -42.18 -10.25
N ASP A 514 10.94 -42.22 -8.93
CA ASP A 514 10.19 -41.35 -8.02
C ASP A 514 10.43 -39.88 -8.37
N ASN A 515 9.35 -39.16 -8.70
CA ASN A 515 9.36 -37.75 -9.08
C ASN A 515 10.11 -37.40 -10.38
N LEU A 516 10.58 -38.38 -11.16
CA LEU A 516 11.37 -38.15 -12.39
C LEU A 516 10.63 -38.61 -13.65
N TYR A 517 10.51 -37.70 -14.61
CA TYR A 517 9.74 -37.90 -15.84
C TYR A 517 10.53 -37.47 -17.08
N ARG A 518 10.36 -38.19 -18.18
CA ARG A 518 10.73 -37.78 -19.54
C ARG A 518 9.49 -37.34 -20.29
N VAL A 519 9.54 -36.14 -20.85
CA VAL A 519 8.50 -35.57 -21.70
C VAL A 519 9.03 -35.44 -23.11
N ILE A 520 8.50 -36.23 -24.04
CA ILE A 520 8.99 -36.31 -25.42
C ILE A 520 8.73 -34.98 -26.16
N LYS A 521 9.69 -34.52 -26.96
CA LYS A 521 9.56 -33.28 -27.75
C LYS A 521 8.61 -33.46 -28.93
N GLU A 522 7.91 -32.37 -29.29
CA GLU A 522 6.94 -32.30 -30.40
C GLU A 522 7.53 -32.69 -31.77
N HIS A 523 8.86 -32.58 -31.96
CA HIS A 523 9.53 -32.77 -33.24
C HIS A 523 10.73 -33.75 -33.22
N GLY A 524 10.79 -34.67 -32.25
CA GLY A 524 11.86 -35.67 -32.23
C GLY A 524 11.59 -36.83 -31.29
N LEU A 525 11.50 -38.05 -31.85
CA LEU A 525 11.22 -39.29 -31.10
C LEU A 525 12.34 -39.69 -30.11
N SER A 526 13.56 -39.16 -30.29
CA SER A 526 14.70 -39.43 -29.41
C SER A 526 14.99 -38.32 -28.39
N ASP A 527 14.32 -37.19 -28.52
CA ASP A 527 14.63 -35.97 -27.80
C ASP A 527 13.57 -35.73 -26.72
N PHE A 528 14.01 -35.57 -25.46
CA PHE A 528 13.12 -35.42 -24.32
C PHE A 528 13.48 -34.22 -23.44
N TYR A 529 12.50 -33.76 -22.68
CA TYR A 529 12.72 -32.93 -21.51
C TYR A 529 12.67 -33.79 -20.25
N GLU A 530 13.67 -33.65 -19.41
CA GLU A 530 13.66 -34.25 -18.08
C GLU A 530 12.90 -33.32 -17.14
N VAL A 531 11.99 -33.86 -16.33
CA VAL A 531 11.19 -33.13 -15.35
C VAL A 531 11.35 -33.82 -14.01
N ASN A 532 11.84 -33.09 -13.01
CA ASN A 532 11.92 -33.56 -11.64
C ASN A 532 10.95 -32.77 -10.76
N THR A 533 9.86 -33.40 -10.32
CA THR A 533 8.79 -32.75 -9.57
C THR A 533 9.17 -32.45 -8.13
N ALA A 534 10.10 -33.20 -7.53
CA ALA A 534 10.55 -33.00 -6.15
C ALA A 534 11.25 -31.64 -5.96
N VAL A 535 12.11 -31.26 -6.92
CA VAL A 535 12.86 -29.99 -6.90
C VAL A 535 12.27 -28.92 -7.83
N GLY A 536 11.20 -29.24 -8.57
CA GLY A 536 10.59 -28.30 -9.50
C GLY A 536 11.47 -27.97 -10.71
N TYR A 537 12.31 -28.91 -11.14
CA TYR A 537 13.21 -28.76 -12.29
C TYR A 537 12.56 -29.24 -13.59
N CYS A 538 12.93 -28.62 -14.71
CA CYS A 538 12.72 -29.19 -16.03
C CYS A 538 13.84 -28.75 -16.99
N SER A 539 14.39 -29.64 -17.81
CA SER A 539 15.52 -29.32 -18.70
C SER A 539 15.21 -28.31 -19.82
N CYS A 540 13.97 -27.82 -19.93
CA CYS A 540 13.61 -26.75 -20.85
C CYS A 540 14.14 -25.38 -20.39
N ILE A 541 14.30 -24.44 -21.33
CA ILE A 541 14.87 -23.10 -21.08
C ILE A 541 14.18 -22.37 -19.91
N LYS A 542 12.86 -22.53 -19.78
CA LYS A 542 12.08 -21.91 -18.70
C LYS A 542 12.21 -22.67 -17.37
N GLY A 543 12.11 -24.00 -17.42
CA GLY A 543 12.02 -24.85 -16.24
C GLY A 543 13.36 -25.13 -15.54
N LYS A 544 14.49 -24.96 -16.24
CA LYS A 544 15.80 -25.37 -15.73
C LYS A 544 16.27 -24.57 -14.51
N PHE A 545 15.61 -23.45 -14.25
CA PHE A 545 15.85 -22.59 -13.10
C PHE A 545 14.72 -22.62 -12.07
N GLY A 546 13.79 -23.57 -12.16
CA GLY A 546 12.69 -23.71 -11.21
C GLY A 546 11.40 -22.96 -11.56
N SER A 547 11.29 -22.31 -12.73
CA SER A 547 10.02 -21.68 -13.14
C SER A 547 9.00 -22.72 -13.60
N PHE A 548 7.72 -22.55 -13.22
CA PHE A 548 6.65 -23.42 -13.70
C PHE A 548 6.47 -23.35 -15.22
N CYS A 549 6.68 -24.48 -15.90
CA CYS A 549 6.66 -24.58 -17.36
C CYS A 549 5.54 -25.50 -17.89
N LYS A 550 5.32 -25.49 -19.21
CA LYS A 550 4.31 -26.33 -19.86
C LYS A 550 4.52 -27.84 -19.63
N HIS A 551 5.76 -28.32 -19.58
CA HIS A 551 6.05 -29.74 -19.34
C HIS A 551 5.69 -30.16 -17.90
N GLN A 552 5.98 -29.29 -16.93
CA GLN A 552 5.57 -29.49 -15.54
C GLN A 552 4.06 -29.44 -15.38
N ALA A 553 3.37 -28.54 -16.09
CA ALA A 553 1.91 -28.52 -16.12
C ALA A 553 1.32 -29.82 -16.68
N ALA A 554 1.90 -30.38 -17.74
CA ALA A 554 1.48 -31.68 -18.29
C ALA A 554 1.69 -32.82 -17.29
N VAL A 555 2.87 -32.93 -16.67
CA VAL A 555 3.16 -33.94 -15.64
C VAL A 555 2.17 -33.82 -14.48
N PHE A 556 1.95 -32.61 -13.96
CA PHE A 556 0.94 -32.38 -12.92
C PHE A 556 -0.46 -32.77 -13.37
N ASN A 557 -0.82 -32.49 -14.63
CA ASN A 557 -2.16 -32.81 -15.14
C ASN A 557 -2.45 -34.31 -15.13
N PHE A 558 -1.48 -35.15 -15.52
CA PHE A 558 -1.67 -36.60 -15.63
C PHE A 558 -1.33 -37.39 -14.37
N TYR A 559 -0.32 -36.97 -13.60
CA TYR A 559 0.21 -37.71 -12.45
C TYR A 559 -0.16 -37.08 -11.10
N LYS A 560 -0.56 -35.80 -11.07
CA LYS A 560 -0.95 -35.05 -9.85
C LYS A 560 0.14 -34.88 -8.78
N ASP A 561 1.39 -35.19 -9.11
CA ASP A 561 2.54 -34.97 -8.23
C ASP A 561 2.71 -33.52 -7.81
N LYS A 562 2.81 -33.27 -6.50
CA LYS A 562 3.10 -31.93 -5.98
C LYS A 562 4.51 -31.50 -6.39
N MET A 563 4.66 -30.20 -6.66
CA MET A 563 5.95 -29.59 -6.97
C MET A 563 6.08 -28.22 -6.32
N PRO A 564 7.29 -27.79 -5.93
CA PRO A 564 7.50 -26.57 -5.14
C PRO A 564 7.10 -25.29 -5.89
N ASN A 565 7.20 -25.29 -7.22
CA ASN A 565 6.91 -24.14 -8.08
C ASN A 565 5.46 -24.13 -8.62
N LEU A 566 4.58 -25.03 -8.16
CA LEU A 566 3.19 -25.07 -8.59
C LEU A 566 2.47 -23.76 -8.24
N PRO A 567 1.70 -23.17 -9.17
CA PRO A 567 0.84 -22.04 -8.84
C PRO A 567 -0.10 -22.39 -7.67
N ALA A 568 -0.45 -21.42 -6.82
CA ALA A 568 -1.29 -21.63 -5.64
C ALA A 568 -2.77 -21.85 -5.99
N ILE A 569 -3.07 -22.95 -6.70
CA ILE A 569 -4.40 -23.32 -7.20
C ILE A 569 -5.12 -24.31 -6.28
N SER A 570 -4.38 -25.05 -5.44
CA SER A 570 -4.95 -26.05 -4.55
C SER A 570 -5.70 -25.43 -3.36
N SER A 571 -6.67 -26.17 -2.80
CA SER A 571 -7.38 -25.80 -1.57
C SER A 571 -6.41 -25.66 -0.40
N GLU A 572 -5.41 -26.54 -0.32
CA GLU A 572 -4.35 -26.51 0.69
C GLU A 572 -3.53 -25.21 0.59
N SER A 573 -3.06 -24.85 -0.61
CA SER A 573 -2.32 -23.60 -0.82
C SER A 573 -3.15 -22.37 -0.44
N ARG A 574 -4.45 -22.38 -0.73
CA ARG A 574 -5.36 -21.30 -0.32
C ARG A 574 -5.53 -21.24 1.19
N TYR A 575 -5.68 -22.37 1.85
CA TYR A 575 -5.77 -22.45 3.31
C TYR A 575 -4.48 -21.97 4.01
N LEU A 576 -3.31 -22.37 3.52
CA LEU A 576 -2.02 -21.91 4.05
C LEU A 576 -1.83 -20.39 3.87
N LEU A 577 -2.23 -19.83 2.71
CA LEU A 577 -2.25 -18.38 2.51
C LEU A 577 -3.29 -17.67 3.38
N ALA A 578 -4.37 -18.35 3.75
CA ALA A 578 -5.37 -17.80 4.66
C ALA A 578 -4.85 -17.80 6.10
N LYS A 579 -4.11 -18.84 6.52
CA LYS A 579 -3.33 -18.84 7.78
C LYS A 579 -2.32 -17.69 7.79
N LEU A 580 -1.62 -17.44 6.69
CA LEU A 580 -0.75 -16.27 6.57
C LEU A 580 -1.51 -14.95 6.75
N ALA A 581 -2.73 -14.83 6.22
CA ALA A 581 -3.54 -13.61 6.34
C ALA A 581 -4.14 -13.39 7.73
N PHE A 582 -4.67 -14.45 8.35
CA PHE A 582 -5.56 -14.35 9.52
C PHE A 582 -4.98 -14.96 10.80
N GLY A 583 -3.88 -15.70 10.72
CA GLY A 583 -3.35 -16.49 11.84
C GLY A 583 -4.42 -17.46 12.35
N ASP A 584 -4.62 -17.49 13.66
CA ASP A 584 -5.57 -18.38 14.33
C ASP A 584 -7.03 -18.04 14.05
N ALA A 585 -7.32 -16.86 13.49
CA ALA A 585 -8.67 -16.47 13.08
C ALA A 585 -9.06 -16.99 11.67
N VAL A 586 -8.26 -17.90 11.11
CA VAL A 586 -8.56 -18.56 9.83
C VAL A 586 -9.81 -19.44 9.97
N GLN A 587 -10.66 -19.44 8.95
CA GLN A 587 -11.77 -20.42 8.84
C GLN A 587 -11.24 -21.85 8.64
N GLU A 588 -12.11 -22.83 8.83
CA GLU A 588 -11.80 -24.24 8.55
C GLU A 588 -11.40 -24.46 7.08
N LYS A 589 -10.66 -25.55 6.83
CA LYS A 589 -10.07 -25.83 5.51
C LYS A 589 -11.14 -25.95 4.41
N GLU A 590 -12.32 -26.46 4.76
CA GLU A 590 -13.47 -26.64 3.87
C GLU A 590 -13.96 -25.31 3.29
N PHE A 591 -13.83 -24.21 4.04
CA PHE A 591 -14.23 -22.87 3.57
C PHE A 591 -13.48 -22.44 2.30
N TYR A 592 -12.25 -22.93 2.10
CA TYR A 592 -11.40 -22.57 0.97
C TYR A 592 -11.45 -23.56 -0.20
N MET A 593 -12.33 -24.56 -0.13
CA MET A 593 -12.53 -25.52 -1.21
C MET A 593 -13.13 -24.86 -2.48
N PRO A 594 -12.89 -25.43 -3.67
CA PRO A 594 -13.58 -25.00 -4.88
C PRO A 594 -15.10 -25.23 -4.79
N LEU A 595 -15.87 -24.47 -5.56
CA LEU A 595 -17.34 -24.60 -5.63
C LEU A 595 -17.78 -26.01 -6.04
N VAL A 596 -17.07 -26.61 -6.98
CA VAL A 596 -17.26 -28.00 -7.38
C VAL A 596 -16.10 -28.81 -6.79
N PRO A 597 -16.35 -29.68 -5.81
CA PRO A 597 -15.34 -30.60 -5.31
C PRO A 597 -14.95 -31.55 -6.43
N ASN A 598 -13.66 -31.61 -6.80
CA ASN A 598 -13.19 -32.68 -7.66
C ASN A 598 -13.35 -34.00 -6.88
N ILE A 599 -14.13 -34.94 -7.42
CA ILE A 599 -14.50 -36.23 -6.80
C ILE A 599 -13.26 -37.09 -6.46
N THR A 600 -12.08 -36.74 -6.99
CA THR A 600 -10.80 -37.42 -6.71
C THR A 600 -10.11 -37.01 -5.40
N HIS A 601 -10.69 -36.14 -4.57
CA HIS A 601 -10.04 -35.66 -3.33
C HIS A 601 -10.20 -36.58 -2.10
N ASN A 602 -10.93 -37.70 -2.19
CA ASN A 602 -11.22 -38.57 -1.03
C ASN A 602 -10.38 -39.85 -0.92
N LEU A 603 -9.24 -39.98 -1.62
CA LEU A 603 -8.37 -41.16 -1.49
C LEU A 603 -6.90 -40.76 -1.29
N SER A 604 -6.62 -40.14 -0.14
CA SER A 604 -5.35 -40.26 0.62
C SER A 604 -5.33 -39.26 1.80
N GLU A 605 -6.41 -39.18 2.59
CA GLU A 605 -6.50 -38.28 3.76
C GLU A 605 -6.18 -38.97 5.11
N SER A 606 -5.63 -40.18 5.09
CA SER A 606 -5.35 -40.94 6.32
C SER A 606 -3.88 -41.18 6.66
N GLU A 607 -2.93 -40.38 6.14
CA GLU A 607 -1.52 -40.42 6.58
C GLU A 607 -0.84 -39.04 6.55
N ILE A 608 -1.37 -38.05 7.29
CA ILE A 608 -0.55 -36.89 7.73
C ILE A 608 -0.95 -36.53 9.16
N LEU A 609 -0.78 -37.47 10.08
CA LEU A 609 -0.57 -37.17 11.50
C LEU A 609 0.46 -38.17 12.01
N THR A 610 1.46 -37.66 12.74
CA THR A 610 2.53 -38.35 13.49
C THR A 610 3.83 -38.69 12.73
N PHE A 611 4.87 -37.91 13.03
CA PHE A 611 6.25 -38.39 13.08
C PHE A 611 6.52 -38.67 14.56
N ASP A 612 6.50 -39.95 14.93
CA ASP A 612 7.20 -40.49 16.10
C ASP A 612 7.57 -41.96 15.80
N CYS A 613 8.62 -42.43 16.46
CA CYS A 613 9.49 -43.60 16.23
C CYS A 613 8.84 -45.00 16.04
N LEU A 614 9.37 -45.80 15.06
CA LEU A 614 9.54 -47.29 14.89
C LEU A 614 8.83 -48.33 15.83
N PRO A 615 8.76 -49.66 15.50
CA PRO A 615 8.56 -50.40 14.23
C PRO A 615 7.57 -51.61 14.28
N SER A 616 7.18 -52.14 13.08
CA SER A 616 6.60 -53.49 12.78
C SER A 616 5.12 -53.71 13.17
N THR A 617 4.23 -54.40 12.44
CA THR A 617 4.35 -55.65 11.65
C THR A 617 3.16 -55.79 10.67
N SER A 618 3.41 -56.50 9.56
CA SER A 618 2.52 -57.06 8.52
C SER A 618 1.06 -57.42 8.86
N THR A 619 0.12 -57.21 7.94
CA THR A 619 -0.50 -58.29 7.11
C THR A 619 -1.46 -57.78 6.04
N SER A 620 -1.38 -58.45 4.89
CA SER A 620 -2.16 -58.37 3.65
C SER A 620 -3.62 -58.78 3.80
N THR A 621 -4.53 -58.19 3.00
CA THR A 621 -5.51 -58.97 2.20
C THR A 621 -6.16 -58.12 1.11
N SER A 622 -6.08 -58.68 -0.08
CA SER A 622 -6.66 -58.32 -1.37
C SER A 622 -8.18 -58.46 -1.41
N ASN A 623 -8.87 -57.64 -2.23
CA ASN A 623 -10.04 -58.08 -2.98
C ASN A 623 -10.26 -57.22 -4.24
N THR A 624 -10.28 -57.95 -5.35
CA THR A 624 -10.61 -57.60 -6.75
C THR A 624 -12.10 -57.39 -6.95
N ILE A 625 -12.53 -56.37 -7.70
CA ILE A 625 -13.79 -56.37 -8.48
C ILE A 625 -13.60 -55.62 -9.80
N GLU A 626 -14.16 -56.24 -10.84
CA GLU A 626 -14.01 -56.07 -12.29
C GLU A 626 -14.67 -54.80 -12.89
N CYS A 627 -14.13 -54.38 -14.04
CA CYS A 627 -14.71 -53.42 -14.98
C CYS A 627 -15.79 -54.07 -15.88
N PRO A 628 -16.68 -53.25 -16.46
CA PRO A 628 -17.15 -53.49 -17.83
C PRO A 628 -16.88 -52.31 -18.76
N ASP A 629 -16.52 -52.68 -20.00
CA ASP A 629 -16.15 -51.88 -21.16
C ASP A 629 -17.30 -51.10 -21.82
N ASP A 630 -16.86 -50.03 -22.50
CA ASP A 630 -17.28 -49.47 -23.80
C ASP A 630 -18.72 -49.04 -24.08
N THR A 631 -18.87 -47.73 -24.30
CA THR A 631 -19.59 -47.18 -25.47
C THR A 631 -18.98 -45.82 -25.87
N VAL A 632 -18.03 -45.85 -26.81
CA VAL A 632 -17.61 -44.68 -27.59
C VAL A 632 -18.52 -44.58 -28.80
N ILE A 633 -19.34 -43.53 -28.88
CA ILE A 633 -19.90 -42.84 -30.08
C ILE A 633 -20.92 -41.84 -29.52
N ASN A 634 -20.53 -40.58 -29.24
CA ASN A 634 -21.51 -39.48 -29.09
C ASN A 634 -20.94 -38.05 -29.19
N ASP A 635 -19.63 -37.84 -29.11
CA ASP A 635 -19.08 -36.47 -29.01
C ASP A 635 -19.02 -35.69 -30.35
N ASN A 636 -18.94 -36.38 -31.50
CA ASN A 636 -18.80 -35.72 -32.80
C ASN A 636 -20.10 -35.09 -33.34
N ILE A 637 -21.28 -35.49 -32.84
CA ILE A 637 -22.57 -34.93 -33.26
C ILE A 637 -22.87 -33.63 -32.50
N ASN A 638 -22.50 -33.54 -31.22
CA ASN A 638 -22.74 -32.36 -30.38
C ASN A 638 -21.93 -31.14 -30.83
N MET A 639 -20.68 -31.32 -31.26
CA MET A 639 -19.83 -30.21 -31.73
C MET A 639 -20.38 -29.53 -33.00
N ASN A 640 -20.94 -30.30 -33.93
CA ASN A 640 -21.51 -29.74 -35.17
C ASN A 640 -22.84 -29.00 -34.92
N LEU A 641 -23.64 -29.43 -33.95
CA LEU A 641 -24.88 -28.74 -33.57
C LEU A 641 -24.62 -27.40 -32.85
N GLU A 642 -23.61 -27.32 -31.99
CA GLU A 642 -23.22 -26.07 -31.32
C GLU A 642 -22.67 -25.01 -32.30
N ILE A 643 -21.92 -25.43 -33.32
CA ILE A 643 -21.38 -24.51 -34.35
C ILE A 643 -22.52 -23.88 -35.15
N ILE A 644 -23.50 -24.67 -35.59
CA ILE A 644 -24.66 -24.20 -36.36
C ILE A 644 -25.56 -23.28 -35.52
N GLN A 645 -25.75 -23.58 -34.23
CA GLN A 645 -26.51 -22.71 -33.32
C GLN A 645 -25.82 -21.36 -33.10
N ASN A 646 -24.49 -21.34 -32.94
CA ASN A 646 -23.73 -20.10 -32.73
C ASN A 646 -23.72 -19.19 -33.96
N GLU A 647 -23.69 -19.73 -35.18
CA GLU A 647 -23.79 -18.93 -36.41
C GLU A 647 -25.16 -18.28 -36.58
N ASN A 648 -26.24 -19.00 -36.28
CA ASN A 648 -27.60 -18.47 -36.33
C ASN A 648 -27.82 -17.34 -35.31
N LEU A 649 -27.30 -17.51 -34.08
CA LEU A 649 -27.38 -16.50 -33.03
C LEU A 649 -26.58 -15.24 -33.37
N ALA A 650 -25.38 -15.41 -33.96
CA ALA A 650 -24.56 -14.29 -34.41
C ALA A 650 -25.25 -13.47 -35.52
N LYS A 651 -26.02 -14.12 -36.40
CA LYS A 651 -26.81 -13.43 -37.43
C LYS A 651 -27.95 -12.61 -36.80
N GLU A 652 -28.68 -13.18 -35.84
CA GLU A 652 -29.75 -12.46 -35.11
C GLU A 652 -29.20 -11.21 -34.42
N TYR A 653 -28.07 -11.31 -33.72
CA TYR A 653 -27.48 -10.16 -33.04
C TYR A 653 -27.04 -9.06 -33.99
N LYS A 654 -26.48 -9.40 -35.16
CA LYS A 654 -26.10 -8.42 -36.19
C LYS A 654 -27.33 -7.62 -36.66
N GLU A 655 -28.41 -8.32 -36.98
CA GLU A 655 -29.67 -7.69 -37.40
C GLU A 655 -30.24 -6.78 -36.32
N LYS A 656 -30.21 -7.22 -35.06
CA LYS A 656 -30.68 -6.44 -33.90
C LYS A 656 -29.85 -5.17 -33.69
N ILE A 657 -28.53 -5.25 -33.81
CA ILE A 657 -27.63 -4.09 -33.72
C ILE A 657 -27.96 -3.07 -34.83
N CYS A 658 -28.07 -3.52 -36.08
CA CYS A 658 -28.41 -2.65 -37.22
C CYS A 658 -29.77 -1.97 -37.04
N SER A 659 -30.78 -2.69 -36.54
CA SER A 659 -32.11 -2.13 -36.28
C SER A 659 -32.07 -1.04 -35.19
N LEU A 660 -31.32 -1.25 -34.10
CA LEU A 660 -31.21 -0.30 -33.00
C LEU A 660 -30.45 0.96 -33.40
N ILE A 661 -29.40 0.82 -34.20
CA ILE A 661 -28.65 1.96 -34.75
C ILE A 661 -29.59 2.80 -35.64
N SER A 662 -30.34 2.17 -36.54
CA SER A 662 -31.27 2.84 -37.44
C SER A 662 -32.39 3.57 -36.68
N ASN A 663 -32.97 2.92 -35.66
CA ASN A 663 -33.98 3.51 -34.79
C ASN A 663 -33.44 4.70 -33.97
N ASN A 664 -32.18 4.67 -33.55
CA ASN A 664 -31.59 5.80 -32.84
C ASN A 664 -31.30 6.97 -33.77
N PHE A 665 -30.91 6.73 -35.03
CA PHE A 665 -30.77 7.80 -36.02
C PHE A 665 -32.10 8.49 -36.33
N SER A 666 -33.21 7.74 -36.41
CA SER A 666 -34.54 8.32 -36.61
C SER A 666 -35.06 9.05 -35.37
N LYS A 667 -34.73 8.56 -34.17
CA LYS A 667 -35.14 9.14 -32.88
C LYS A 667 -34.34 10.40 -32.48
N TYR A 668 -33.04 10.46 -32.79
CA TYR A 668 -32.15 11.55 -32.38
C TYR A 668 -31.63 12.32 -33.60
N GLN A 669 -32.48 13.15 -34.18
CA GLN A 669 -32.26 13.82 -35.48
C GLN A 669 -31.21 14.95 -35.49
N SER A 670 -30.58 15.27 -34.36
CA SER A 670 -29.71 16.45 -34.18
C SER A 670 -28.21 16.16 -34.04
N THR A 671 -27.71 15.05 -34.61
CA THR A 671 -26.28 14.71 -34.55
C THR A 671 -25.46 15.58 -35.51
N SER A 672 -24.37 16.20 -35.05
CA SER A 672 -23.58 17.13 -35.88
C SER A 672 -22.78 16.41 -36.98
N LEU A 673 -22.73 17.03 -38.17
CA LEU A 673 -21.98 16.55 -39.35
C LEU A 673 -20.51 16.13 -39.06
N PRO A 674 -19.72 16.86 -38.25
CA PRO A 674 -18.36 16.46 -37.93
C PRO A 674 -18.28 15.14 -37.13
N ILE A 675 -19.27 14.85 -36.28
CA ILE A 675 -19.31 13.61 -35.50
C ILE A 675 -19.64 12.42 -36.42
N LEU A 676 -20.58 12.60 -37.35
CA LEU A 676 -20.93 11.59 -38.36
C LEU A 676 -19.73 11.27 -39.24
N SER A 677 -19.04 12.29 -39.76
CA SER A 677 -17.83 12.14 -40.58
C SER A 677 -16.72 11.40 -39.81
N LYS A 678 -16.50 11.73 -38.53
CA LYS A 678 -15.51 11.05 -37.69
C LYS A 678 -15.88 9.60 -37.38
N CYS A 679 -17.17 9.29 -37.27
CA CYS A 679 -17.64 7.91 -37.10
C CYS A 679 -17.36 7.08 -38.36
N ILE A 680 -17.68 7.63 -39.54
CA ILE A 680 -17.39 7.00 -40.84
C ILE A 680 -15.90 6.74 -41.00
N GLN A 681 -15.04 7.75 -40.76
CA GLN A 681 -13.59 7.57 -40.84
C GLN A 681 -13.05 6.49 -39.90
N ARG A 682 -13.65 6.32 -38.71
CA ARG A 682 -13.23 5.25 -37.78
C ARG A 682 -13.60 3.87 -38.31
N LEU A 683 -14.78 3.73 -38.91
CA LEU A 683 -15.23 2.50 -39.55
C LEU A 683 -14.37 2.15 -40.76
N GLU A 684 -14.06 3.12 -41.64
CA GLU A 684 -13.21 2.93 -42.81
C GLU A 684 -11.77 2.51 -42.45
N ASN A 685 -11.29 2.89 -41.26
CA ASN A 685 -9.96 2.54 -40.78
C ASN A 685 -9.88 1.14 -40.13
N VAL A 686 -10.99 0.42 -40.00
CA VAL A 686 -10.98 -0.98 -39.53
C VAL A 686 -10.54 -1.88 -40.68
N LYS A 687 -9.32 -2.43 -40.59
CA LYS A 687 -8.71 -3.29 -41.64
C LYS A 687 -8.54 -4.76 -41.23
N THR A 688 -8.87 -5.10 -39.98
CA THR A 688 -8.66 -6.46 -39.41
C THR A 688 -9.85 -6.89 -38.55
N ALA A 689 -10.07 -8.21 -38.43
CA ALA A 689 -11.13 -8.77 -37.58
C ALA A 689 -11.00 -8.33 -36.12
N THR A 690 -9.78 -8.34 -35.57
CA THR A 690 -9.52 -7.87 -34.20
C THR A 690 -9.80 -6.38 -34.01
N GLY A 691 -9.57 -5.57 -35.06
CA GLY A 691 -9.93 -4.15 -35.06
C GLY A 691 -11.44 -3.93 -35.05
N TRP A 692 -12.19 -4.80 -35.73
CA TRP A 692 -13.66 -4.80 -35.73
C TRP A 692 -14.23 -5.17 -34.36
N ASP A 693 -13.71 -6.23 -33.73
CA ASP A 693 -14.15 -6.65 -32.39
C ASP A 693 -13.90 -5.56 -31.34
N SER A 694 -12.73 -4.91 -31.41
CA SER A 694 -12.37 -3.80 -30.53
C SER A 694 -13.30 -2.59 -30.72
N PHE A 695 -13.68 -2.29 -31.97
CA PHE A 695 -14.63 -1.23 -32.27
C PHE A 695 -16.02 -1.53 -31.66
N LEU A 696 -16.55 -2.73 -31.85
CA LEU A 696 -17.85 -3.14 -31.30
C LEU A 696 -17.84 -3.19 -29.76
N ALA A 697 -16.79 -3.69 -29.13
CA ALA A 697 -16.69 -3.80 -27.67
C ALA A 697 -16.58 -2.43 -26.97
N THR A 698 -16.05 -1.41 -27.66
CA THR A 698 -15.83 -0.07 -27.08
C THR A 698 -16.87 0.97 -27.50
N ALA A 699 -17.66 0.68 -28.54
CA ALA A 699 -18.76 1.54 -29.00
C ALA A 699 -19.78 1.73 -27.87
N GLY A 700 -19.86 2.96 -27.34
CA GLY A 700 -20.76 3.28 -26.23
C GLY A 700 -20.27 2.85 -24.84
N SER A 701 -18.97 2.54 -24.67
CA SER A 701 -18.39 2.15 -23.37
C SER A 701 -18.56 3.17 -22.24
N SER A 702 -18.86 4.44 -22.56
CA SER A 702 -19.23 5.49 -21.60
C SER A 702 -20.70 5.46 -21.18
N ILE A 703 -21.53 4.61 -21.79
CA ILE A 703 -22.96 4.46 -21.51
C ILE A 703 -23.11 3.24 -20.59
N SER A 704 -23.61 3.48 -19.37
CA SER A 704 -23.80 2.42 -18.38
C SER A 704 -24.87 1.42 -18.83
N LEU A 705 -24.54 0.12 -18.82
CA LEU A 705 -25.48 -0.97 -19.12
C LEU A 705 -26.63 -1.11 -18.09
N ARG A 706 -26.55 -0.41 -16.94
CA ARG A 706 -27.64 -0.29 -15.96
C ARG A 706 -27.88 1.17 -15.60
N HIS A 707 -29.13 1.63 -15.68
CA HIS A 707 -29.53 2.91 -15.12
C HIS A 707 -29.58 2.79 -13.59
N ARG A 708 -28.48 3.13 -12.89
CA ARG A 708 -28.49 3.22 -11.43
C ARG A 708 -29.03 4.59 -11.03
N SER A 709 -30.26 4.66 -10.52
CA SER A 709 -30.61 5.77 -9.64
C SER A 709 -29.64 5.73 -8.46
N ARG A 710 -28.84 6.79 -8.26
CA ARG A 710 -27.78 6.92 -7.21
C ARG A 710 -26.42 6.30 -7.55
N ALA A 711 -25.82 6.72 -8.66
CA ALA A 711 -24.41 6.45 -8.95
C ALA A 711 -23.47 7.32 -8.07
N SER A 712 -23.25 6.86 -6.83
CA SER A 712 -21.97 6.66 -6.16
C SER A 712 -22.30 6.55 -4.67
N ILE A 713 -22.44 5.33 -4.17
CA ILE A 713 -22.16 5.11 -2.76
C ILE A 713 -20.64 5.28 -2.66
N ARG A 714 -20.20 6.50 -2.33
CA ARG A 714 -18.92 6.65 -1.65
C ARG A 714 -19.02 5.70 -0.47
N VAL A 715 -18.09 4.75 -0.44
CA VAL A 715 -17.93 3.76 0.61
C VAL A 715 -18.29 4.41 1.94
N GLN A 716 -19.34 3.91 2.59
CA GLN A 716 -19.67 4.30 3.96
C GLN A 716 -18.40 4.11 4.80
N PRO A 717 -17.98 5.09 5.62
CA PRO A 717 -16.85 4.93 6.53
C PRO A 717 -17.25 4.02 7.69
N THR A 718 -17.46 2.74 7.42
CA THR A 718 -17.67 1.68 8.41
C THR A 718 -16.61 0.59 8.30
N THR A 719 -15.52 0.83 7.55
CA THR A 719 -14.37 -0.09 7.45
C THR A 719 -13.08 0.47 8.06
N VAL A 720 -13.15 1.58 8.82
CA VAL A 720 -12.04 2.15 9.61
C VAL A 720 -12.22 1.92 11.12
N SER A 721 -13.33 1.31 11.56
CA SER A 721 -13.55 0.95 12.97
C SER A 721 -13.09 -0.48 13.28
N ARG A 722 -11.79 -0.71 13.22
CA ARG A 722 -11.12 -1.56 14.22
C ARG A 722 -10.03 -0.68 14.82
N ARG A 723 -10.43 0.12 15.82
CA ARG A 723 -9.50 0.93 16.60
C ARG A 723 -8.64 -0.06 17.39
N LYS A 724 -7.34 -0.17 17.06
CA LYS A 724 -6.35 -0.78 17.95
C LYS A 724 -5.97 0.31 18.96
N PRO A 725 -6.38 0.22 20.24
CA PRO A 725 -6.08 1.25 21.22
C PRO A 725 -4.55 1.43 21.31
N GLY A 726 -4.08 2.68 21.22
CA GLY A 726 -2.67 3.06 21.29
C GLY A 726 -2.01 3.37 19.95
N ILE A 727 -2.18 2.52 18.92
CA ILE A 727 -1.51 2.75 17.63
C ILE A 727 -2.25 3.82 16.80
N THR A 728 -1.65 4.99 16.68
CA THR A 728 -2.13 6.06 15.79
C THR A 728 -1.96 5.69 14.32
N ARG A 729 -2.96 5.98 13.49
CA ARG A 729 -2.77 5.94 12.03
C ARG A 729 -1.95 7.17 11.65
N GLY A 730 -0.77 6.96 11.06
CA GLY A 730 0.14 8.05 10.68
C GLY A 730 -0.62 9.19 10.00
N SER A 731 -0.63 10.38 10.60
CA SER A 731 -1.59 11.41 10.17
C SER A 731 -0.95 12.51 9.32
N GLN A 732 0.38 12.71 9.37
CA GLN A 732 1.04 13.74 8.57
C GLN A 732 1.80 13.14 7.40
N ARG A 733 1.10 13.20 6.27
CA ARG A 733 1.63 13.12 4.94
C ARG A 733 2.09 14.53 4.56
N LEU A 734 3.39 14.78 4.39
CA LEU A 734 3.86 16.04 3.82
C LEU A 734 3.49 16.04 2.34
N PRO A 735 2.52 16.88 1.90
CA PRO A 735 2.25 17.03 0.48
C PRO A 735 3.49 17.62 -0.16
N VAL A 736 4.10 16.89 -1.07
CA VAL A 736 5.08 17.48 -1.98
C VAL A 736 4.28 18.45 -2.84
N GLY A 737 4.33 19.74 -2.51
CA GLY A 737 3.67 20.77 -3.31
C GLY A 737 4.04 20.57 -4.78
N ARG A 738 3.08 20.74 -5.70
CA ARG A 738 3.42 20.82 -7.12
C ARG A 738 4.48 21.91 -7.27
N PRO A 739 5.57 21.66 -8.02
CA PRO A 739 6.54 22.71 -8.29
C PRO A 739 5.80 23.91 -8.90
N VAL A 740 6.21 25.10 -8.48
CA VAL A 740 5.62 26.40 -8.85
C VAL A 740 5.39 26.46 -10.37
N THR A 741 4.13 26.54 -10.78
CA THR A 741 3.74 26.81 -12.17
C THR A 741 4.04 28.27 -12.48
N GLY A 742 4.96 28.51 -13.40
CA GLY A 742 5.34 29.87 -13.83
C GLY A 742 6.69 29.97 -14.52
N ILE A 743 7.59 29.01 -14.31
CA ILE A 743 8.83 28.92 -15.07
C ILE A 743 8.56 28.08 -16.33
N LYS A 744 8.73 28.66 -17.52
CA LYS A 744 8.79 27.92 -18.80
C LYS A 744 9.99 26.96 -18.78
N LYS A 745 9.92 25.85 -18.03
CA LYS A 745 10.86 24.75 -18.18
C LYS A 745 10.52 24.05 -19.49
N LYS A 746 11.52 23.87 -20.37
CA LYS A 746 11.45 22.94 -21.51
C LYS A 746 10.72 21.68 -21.02
N LYS A 747 9.68 21.23 -21.74
CA LYS A 747 8.99 19.96 -21.42
C LYS A 747 10.07 18.87 -21.33
N ILE A 748 10.52 18.53 -20.13
CA ILE A 748 11.39 17.38 -19.91
C ILE A 748 10.47 16.19 -20.17
N VAL A 749 10.61 15.57 -21.35
CA VAL A 749 9.99 14.28 -21.63
C VAL A 749 10.47 13.36 -20.53
N LYS A 750 9.55 12.91 -19.66
CA LYS A 750 9.89 11.93 -18.62
C LYS A 750 10.42 10.69 -19.33
N ARG A 751 11.67 10.34 -19.06
CA ARG A 751 12.32 9.14 -19.60
C ARG A 751 11.46 7.92 -19.26
N LYS A 752 11.19 7.05 -20.23
CA LYS A 752 10.41 5.83 -20.01
C LYS A 752 11.21 4.86 -19.13
N ARG A 753 10.53 4.15 -18.24
CA ARG A 753 11.10 3.07 -17.41
C ARG A 753 11.00 1.74 -18.14
N ASN A 754 11.63 1.65 -19.31
CA ASN A 754 11.69 0.42 -20.11
C ASN A 754 13.11 0.30 -20.67
N LEU A 755 13.93 -0.55 -20.04
CA LEU A 755 15.34 -0.67 -20.42
C LEU A 755 15.50 -1.16 -21.85
N GLN A 756 14.71 -2.15 -22.29
CA GLN A 756 14.80 -2.67 -23.66
C GLN A 756 14.45 -1.60 -24.69
N GLU A 757 13.36 -0.85 -24.46
CA GLU A 757 12.97 0.26 -25.33
C GLU A 757 14.07 1.34 -25.37
N ASN A 758 14.66 1.66 -24.22
CA ASN A 758 15.72 2.67 -24.12
C ASN A 758 17.03 2.22 -24.79
N VAL A 759 17.39 0.94 -24.70
CA VAL A 759 18.50 0.34 -25.43
C VAL A 759 18.23 0.40 -26.94
N ASN A 760 17.04 0.01 -27.37
CA ASN A 760 16.64 0.05 -28.78
C ASN A 760 16.66 1.48 -29.34
N LEU A 761 16.26 2.48 -28.55
CA LEU A 761 16.29 3.90 -28.92
C LEU A 761 17.66 4.58 -28.68
N ASN A 762 18.62 3.88 -28.08
CA ASN A 762 19.91 4.42 -27.64
C ASN A 762 19.79 5.68 -26.78
N ILE A 763 18.92 5.64 -25.77
CA ILE A 763 18.71 6.73 -24.83
C ILE A 763 19.00 6.30 -23.39
N PRO A 764 19.36 7.25 -22.50
CA PRO A 764 19.60 6.92 -21.10
C PRO A 764 18.33 6.37 -20.45
N ASN A 765 18.48 5.32 -19.65
CA ASN A 765 17.37 4.82 -18.84
C ASN A 765 16.98 5.82 -17.73
N ALA A 766 15.73 5.78 -17.28
CA ALA A 766 15.30 6.55 -16.12
C ALA A 766 15.99 6.03 -14.85
N LYS A 767 16.46 6.93 -13.97
CA LYS A 767 16.97 6.53 -12.64
C LYS A 767 15.83 5.94 -11.80
N SER A 768 16.07 4.80 -11.16
CA SER A 768 15.28 4.33 -10.03
C SER A 768 15.42 5.32 -8.87
N HIS A 769 14.49 5.29 -7.92
CA HIS A 769 14.39 6.29 -6.87
C HIS A 769 15.59 6.24 -5.92
N GLY A 770 16.45 7.25 -5.94
CA GLY A 770 17.54 7.43 -4.97
C GLY A 770 18.54 8.45 -5.52
N THR A 771 19.01 9.38 -4.68
CA THR A 771 20.05 10.35 -5.09
C THR A 771 21.44 9.71 -5.19
N ASN A 772 21.64 8.51 -4.65
CA ASN A 772 22.93 7.81 -4.56
C ASN A 772 22.83 6.31 -4.95
N HIS A 773 22.44 6.01 -6.19
CA HIS A 773 22.77 4.73 -6.83
C HIS A 773 23.65 4.98 -8.04
#